data_AF-A0A3S0D498-F1
#
_entry.id   AF-A0A3S0D498-F1
#
_cell.length_a   1.000
_cell.length_b   1.000
_cell.length_c   1.000
_cell.angle_alpha   90.00
_cell.angle_beta   90.00
_cell.angle_gamma   90.00
#
_symmetry.space_group_name_H-M   'P 1'
#
loop_
_entity.id
_entity.type
_entity.pdbx_description
1 polymer ?
#
loop_
_entity_poly.entity_id
_entity_poly.type
_entity_poly.pdbx_seq_one_letter_code
_entity_poly.pdbx_strand_id
1 'polypeptide(L)'
;MNCTDNGFAPGRSPRFRTAWMSLVLASCYFIAGWFGLTIPYSGSFITLVWLPTGISVAALLRFGSSLWPGVYVGAFAVNLLIGSSPLLAACIAVGNTLAPLLGVYGLKRGGFHSALDRQRDIFLLCLVAAGSMTLSASGGVLSLYMAGLLAREAIFSSWLTWWLGDSVGVLLGAPLLLTLSLSNVRQVKQHFEEFVIWLLIACTVAWVAFVRDYEVGRSLPLSFLTLPLLAWPALRFGITGASLAALSLSVAAAWGTATGHGTFHIPDVHLGLFLLWTYMVTAVLTGLLITALLFSGVRAHAELERERDEKQRYLDIAGSVIVVLGADGKVRQINPAGCALLGRGETEIVGQDWFDLCIPAAARENVRNIFRRLMGGTVASVRFVESMVVNSRGEERIVAWHNAVLRDARGTITGTLSSGEDITDRKRYEESLVRGREELRAILDATTESVFLMDRNSIVLAINSAAAKRLDREPTELLGKYIYDYFPAEVARHRLQTANEVIATGTPRYTEDDRGPYSFALNYYPVLDEGRQVTGYVVFGIDITARKQSERKTLALLQRNQLLMDTAIDGIHIVDLDGRLIEANEAFCTMLGYTKEEAALLTIFDWEAQWPREELEPILRRLVGSPEKAKFETIHRRKNGERINVEVHARSVLLDGARYLYASSRDITERKKAEKLLAESEERYRLTVEAINEGMWDWELGSGNIVCDARWYSILGYAPGEFAMSYDALLWRVHPDDLVRVKEDMERLAQSRDTVVSEFRFRDSVDAWRWLQGRAKAVEWNEDGSPRRVVGTHADISRRKAAENELQQSKDRLHMLLTSMQDRVLVFDTGGYVTESFAGPDEHGPYLPPELFMGRSYDEVLPSDVSTRFSEAIAGILMDGKPKTFEFSLTAEYGDEYVSMATMSPLMGGGSYPVGFIAVIRDITSIRQSQHEVERLAQKNALLLESLGEGVCGVDRQGNVTFVNSAALLMLGLRADEVVGMDPHRLFHHHRQDGSPYPEEECSIVQTLADGQSRHAESEWYWHRDGHGFPVSMTVTPILESGRSVGAVVVFQDISERKKTEDEIFKLAYFDPLTRLPNRRLLLDRIAQSCLNSERTHANGALLFIDLDNFKVLNDTVGHEAGDHLLQQVAQRLAECVRSQDTVARLGGDEFVVLLSGLAKEDALALSQAMAIAEKIRVSLGEPYAVAGLSHRSTPSIGIAAFKGKGVAVEELLRRADAAMYKAKAAGRNVVRIWQDV
;
A
#
# COMPACT_ATOMS: atom_id res chain seq x y z
N MET A 1 24.99 8.75 -18.77
CA MET A 1 25.88 8.72 -19.96
C MET A 1 26.82 9.92 -19.89
N ASN A 2 27.82 9.89 -19.00
CA ASN A 2 28.80 10.96 -18.84
C ASN A 2 30.16 10.46 -19.30
N CYS A 3 30.77 11.13 -20.28
CA CYS A 3 32.11 10.84 -20.80
C CYS A 3 32.77 12.15 -21.23
N THR A 4 32.94 13.05 -20.26
CA THR A 4 33.65 14.32 -20.41
C THR A 4 34.75 14.49 -19.36
N ASP A 5 35.39 13.39 -18.97
CA ASP A 5 36.72 13.44 -18.38
C ASP A 5 37.60 12.29 -18.89
N ASN A 6 38.72 12.68 -19.50
CA ASN A 6 39.95 11.90 -19.67
C ASN A 6 41.01 12.86 -20.21
N GLY A 7 42.18 12.92 -19.55
CA GLY A 7 43.06 14.08 -19.58
C GLY A 7 43.69 14.41 -20.94
N PHE A 8 43.52 15.66 -21.38
CA PHE A 8 44.45 16.37 -22.27
C PHE A 8 44.65 17.80 -21.73
N ALA A 9 45.84 18.37 -22.00
CA ALA A 9 46.38 19.51 -21.27
C ALA A 9 45.49 20.78 -21.22
N PRO A 10 45.54 21.55 -20.11
CA PRO A 10 44.74 22.77 -19.95
C PRO A 10 45.18 23.91 -20.88
N GLY A 11 44.27 24.86 -21.13
CA GLY A 11 44.64 26.20 -21.60
C GLY A 11 44.45 26.54 -23.08
N ARG A 12 43.40 26.04 -23.76
CA ARG A 12 42.98 26.60 -25.07
C ARG A 12 41.48 26.91 -25.12
N SER A 13 41.13 28.06 -25.69
CA SER A 13 39.76 28.59 -25.69
C SER A 13 38.80 27.77 -26.56
N PRO A 14 37.47 27.83 -26.33
CA PRO A 14 36.49 27.08 -27.11
C PRO A 14 36.59 27.32 -28.62
N ARG A 15 36.86 28.57 -29.04
CA ARG A 15 37.10 28.93 -30.45
C ARG A 15 38.30 28.19 -31.06
N PHE A 16 39.40 28.05 -30.31
CA PHE A 16 40.56 27.28 -30.77
C PHE A 16 40.21 25.79 -30.94
N ARG A 17 39.49 25.21 -29.97
CA ARG A 17 39.06 23.80 -30.03
C ARG A 17 38.20 23.53 -31.27
N THR A 18 37.21 24.38 -31.55
CA THR A 18 36.39 24.28 -32.77
C THR A 18 37.23 24.45 -34.04
N ALA A 19 38.13 25.44 -34.10
CA ALA A 19 38.98 25.67 -35.27
C ALA A 19 39.91 24.47 -35.58
N TRP A 20 40.53 23.89 -34.55
CA TRP A 20 41.36 22.69 -34.69
C TRP A 20 40.54 21.48 -35.14
N MET A 21 39.36 21.25 -34.56
CA MET A 21 38.48 20.15 -34.94
C MET A 21 37.91 20.32 -36.37
N SER A 22 37.69 21.55 -36.83
CA SER A 22 37.35 21.84 -38.23
C SER A 22 38.51 21.53 -39.19
N LEU A 23 39.76 21.82 -38.80
CA LEU A 23 40.93 21.47 -39.61
C LEU A 23 41.09 19.94 -39.71
N VAL A 24 40.95 19.22 -38.60
CA VAL A 24 40.97 17.74 -38.59
C VAL A 24 39.86 17.18 -39.47
N LEU A 25 38.64 17.74 -39.40
CA LEU A 25 37.53 17.32 -40.28
C LEU A 25 37.83 17.59 -41.75
N ALA A 26 38.42 18.73 -42.10
CA ALA A 26 38.86 19.03 -43.47
C ALA A 26 39.90 18.03 -43.98
N SER A 27 40.89 17.67 -43.15
CA SER A 27 41.89 16.65 -43.49
C SER A 27 41.26 15.27 -43.67
N CYS A 28 40.36 14.84 -42.78
CA CYS A 28 39.67 13.56 -42.91
C CYS A 28 38.75 13.51 -44.14
N TYR A 29 38.02 14.59 -44.45
CA TYR A 29 37.22 14.72 -45.66
C TYR A 29 38.11 14.61 -46.91
N PHE A 30 39.23 15.35 -46.93
CA PHE A 30 40.16 15.37 -48.06
C PHE A 30 40.78 14.01 -48.34
N ILE A 31 41.29 13.32 -47.30
CA ILE A 31 41.92 12.00 -47.44
C ILE A 31 40.89 10.96 -47.93
N ALA A 32 39.67 10.96 -47.37
CA ALA A 32 38.63 10.02 -47.79
C ALA A 32 38.08 10.32 -49.20
N GLY A 33 38.02 11.60 -49.60
CA GLY A 33 37.60 12.00 -50.95
C GLY A 33 38.64 11.65 -52.00
N TRP A 34 39.92 11.90 -51.70
CA TRP A 34 41.04 11.46 -52.52
C TRP A 34 41.03 9.93 -52.69
N PHE A 35 40.84 9.16 -51.61
CA PHE A 35 40.76 7.71 -51.70
C PHE A 35 39.54 7.24 -52.53
N GLY A 36 38.37 7.87 -52.37
CA GLY A 36 37.20 7.60 -53.21
C GLY A 36 37.46 7.83 -54.70
N LEU A 37 38.22 8.87 -55.05
CA LEU A 37 38.65 9.15 -56.42
C LEU A 37 39.66 8.14 -56.99
N THR A 38 40.33 7.34 -56.15
CA THR A 38 41.16 6.21 -56.62
C THR A 38 40.36 4.97 -57.03
N ILE A 39 39.03 5.01 -56.89
CA ILE A 39 38.09 3.96 -57.36
C ILE A 39 37.19 4.56 -58.48
N PRO A 40 37.76 4.84 -59.67
CA PRO A 40 37.05 5.52 -60.75
C PRO A 40 35.99 4.62 -61.41
N TYR A 41 34.95 5.25 -61.98
CA TYR A 41 33.95 4.54 -62.78
C TYR A 41 33.54 5.33 -64.03
N SER A 42 33.18 6.60 -63.89
CA SER A 42 32.84 7.48 -65.02
C SER A 42 33.18 8.94 -64.76
N GLY A 43 34.21 9.44 -65.46
CA GLY A 43 34.73 10.79 -65.31
C GLY A 43 35.57 11.02 -64.04
N SER A 44 36.15 12.20 -63.92
CA SER A 44 37.03 12.59 -62.80
C SER A 44 36.30 13.18 -61.58
N PHE A 45 34.97 13.31 -61.64
CA PHE A 45 34.16 14.05 -60.66
C PHE A 45 33.16 13.18 -59.89
N ILE A 46 32.94 11.92 -60.28
CA ILE A 46 31.87 11.07 -59.71
C ILE A 46 32.46 9.70 -59.34
N THR A 47 32.20 9.27 -58.11
CA THR A 47 32.73 8.04 -57.51
C THR A 47 31.61 7.10 -57.08
N LEU A 48 31.88 5.79 -57.06
CA LEU A 48 30.91 4.76 -56.64
C LEU A 48 30.38 4.93 -55.20
N VAL A 49 31.23 5.40 -54.28
CA VAL A 49 30.94 5.56 -52.85
C VAL A 49 31.67 6.79 -52.30
N TRP A 50 30.93 7.76 -51.75
CA TRP A 50 31.51 9.00 -51.22
C TRP A 50 31.48 9.05 -49.68
N LEU A 51 32.41 8.29 -49.07
CA LEU A 51 32.60 8.25 -47.61
C LEU A 51 32.73 9.62 -46.91
N PRO A 52 33.34 10.70 -47.50
CA PRO A 52 33.46 12.00 -46.85
C PRO A 52 32.15 12.60 -46.31
N THR A 53 31.03 12.31 -46.97
CA THR A 53 29.70 12.77 -46.55
C THR A 53 29.23 12.06 -45.28
N GLY A 54 29.52 10.76 -45.12
CA GLY A 54 29.29 10.04 -43.87
C GLY A 54 30.18 10.51 -42.72
N ILE A 55 31.45 10.82 -43.01
CA ILE A 55 32.37 11.45 -42.04
C ILE A 55 31.80 12.80 -41.58
N SER A 56 31.28 13.60 -42.51
CA SER A 56 30.69 14.91 -42.24
C SER A 56 29.45 14.81 -41.35
N VAL A 57 28.50 13.94 -41.69
CA VAL A 57 27.28 13.72 -40.88
C VAL A 57 27.65 13.25 -39.47
N ALA A 58 28.56 12.28 -39.32
CA ALA A 58 28.98 11.81 -38.01
C ALA A 58 29.68 12.90 -37.18
N ALA A 59 30.58 13.69 -37.77
CA ALA A 59 31.29 14.76 -37.07
C ALA A 59 30.35 15.90 -36.62
N LEU A 60 29.45 16.34 -37.50
CA LEU A 60 28.47 17.41 -37.21
C LEU A 60 27.40 16.98 -36.18
N LEU A 61 27.07 15.68 -36.12
CA LEU A 61 26.24 15.10 -35.05
C LEU A 61 27.02 15.04 -33.72
N ARG A 62 28.21 14.42 -33.71
CA ARG A 62 29.00 14.08 -32.51
C ARG A 62 29.65 15.29 -31.84
N PHE A 63 30.01 16.32 -32.62
CA PHE A 63 30.78 17.48 -32.15
C PHE A 63 30.12 18.83 -32.43
N GLY A 64 28.98 18.84 -33.13
CA GLY A 64 28.18 20.04 -33.38
C GLY A 64 28.33 20.62 -34.79
N SER A 65 27.30 21.35 -35.23
CA SER A 65 27.21 21.95 -36.57
C SER A 65 28.20 23.08 -36.83
N SER A 66 28.88 23.59 -35.80
CA SER A 66 29.93 24.61 -35.91
C SER A 66 31.20 24.12 -36.64
N LEU A 67 31.34 22.81 -36.89
CA LEU A 67 32.43 22.24 -37.70
C LEU A 67 32.20 22.32 -39.22
N TRP A 68 31.09 22.91 -39.69
CA TRP A 68 30.80 23.02 -41.13
C TRP A 68 31.92 23.62 -41.99
N PRO A 69 32.76 24.58 -41.53
CA PRO A 69 33.87 25.09 -42.35
C PRO A 69 34.89 24.01 -42.71
N GLY A 70 35.04 22.98 -41.86
CA GLY A 70 35.89 21.83 -42.16
C GLY A 70 35.39 21.01 -43.34
N VAL A 71 34.07 20.78 -43.42
CA VAL A 71 33.43 20.10 -44.55
C VAL A 71 33.63 20.91 -45.84
N TYR A 72 33.41 22.23 -45.79
CA TYR A 72 33.57 23.11 -46.94
C TYR A 72 35.01 23.14 -47.46
N VAL A 73 35.99 23.35 -46.59
CA VAL A 73 37.42 23.38 -46.96
C VAL A 73 37.89 22.01 -47.49
N GLY A 74 37.43 20.92 -46.88
CA GLY A 74 37.71 19.56 -47.38
C GLY A 74 37.16 19.33 -48.78
N ALA A 75 35.86 19.60 -49.00
CA ALA A 75 35.22 19.44 -50.31
C ALA A 75 35.84 20.34 -51.38
N PHE A 76 36.18 21.58 -51.04
CA PHE A 76 36.85 22.52 -51.93
C PHE A 76 38.24 22.01 -52.36
N ALA A 77 39.06 21.55 -51.40
CA ALA A 77 40.40 21.04 -51.68
C ALA A 77 40.38 19.77 -52.56
N VAL A 78 39.41 18.86 -52.37
CA VAL A 78 39.27 17.67 -53.21
C VAL A 78 38.88 18.05 -54.64
N ASN A 79 37.95 19.00 -54.82
CA ASN A 79 37.54 19.45 -56.16
C ASN A 79 38.65 20.20 -56.90
N LEU A 80 39.52 20.94 -56.20
CA LEU A 80 40.72 21.53 -56.80
C LEU A 80 41.73 20.46 -57.26
N LEU A 81 41.91 19.38 -56.50
CA LEU A 81 42.89 18.32 -56.82
C LEU A 81 42.60 17.62 -58.15
N ILE A 82 41.32 17.49 -58.51
CA ILE A 82 40.85 16.93 -59.80
C ILE A 82 40.80 17.96 -60.94
N GLY A 83 41.41 19.14 -60.76
CA GLY A 83 41.58 20.14 -61.82
C GLY A 83 40.36 21.06 -62.05
N SER A 84 39.40 21.11 -61.12
CA SER A 84 38.30 22.09 -61.21
C SER A 84 38.82 23.52 -61.21
N SER A 85 38.12 24.43 -61.91
CA SER A 85 38.32 25.86 -61.66
C SER A 85 37.95 26.20 -60.20
N PRO A 86 38.59 27.19 -59.56
CA PRO A 86 38.27 27.55 -58.17
C PRO A 86 36.79 27.93 -57.95
N LEU A 87 36.14 28.51 -58.97
CA LEU A 87 34.70 28.81 -58.92
C LEU A 87 33.85 27.54 -58.92
N LEU A 88 34.17 26.56 -59.78
CA LEU A 88 33.47 25.28 -59.83
C LEU A 88 33.65 24.49 -58.53
N ALA A 89 34.89 24.43 -58.02
CA ALA A 89 35.20 23.79 -56.74
C ALA A 89 34.44 24.44 -55.57
N ALA A 90 34.31 25.77 -55.56
CA ALA A 90 33.57 26.50 -54.54
C ALA A 90 32.05 26.19 -54.59
N CYS A 91 31.45 26.11 -55.79
CA CYS A 91 30.04 25.78 -55.95
C CYS A 91 29.71 24.34 -55.52
N ILE A 92 30.53 23.36 -55.91
CA ILE A 92 30.35 21.96 -55.48
C ILE A 92 30.52 21.84 -53.96
N ALA A 93 31.51 22.53 -53.37
CA ALA A 93 31.73 22.53 -51.92
C ALA A 93 30.54 23.09 -51.12
N VAL A 94 29.72 24.00 -51.67
CA VAL A 94 28.47 24.46 -51.03
C VAL A 94 27.46 23.30 -50.92
N GLY A 95 27.20 22.58 -52.02
CA GLY A 95 26.28 21.43 -52.04
C GLY A 95 26.70 20.34 -51.05
N ASN A 96 27.98 19.95 -51.12
CA ASN A 96 28.60 18.96 -50.23
C ASN A 96 28.64 19.37 -48.75
N THR A 97 28.42 20.65 -48.42
CA THR A 97 28.36 21.17 -47.04
C THR A 97 26.92 21.30 -46.53
N LEU A 98 26.01 21.82 -47.36
CA LEU A 98 24.61 22.03 -46.99
C LEU A 98 23.84 20.71 -46.82
N ALA A 99 24.14 19.69 -47.63
CA ALA A 99 23.45 18.39 -47.53
C ALA A 99 23.72 17.67 -46.18
N PRO A 100 24.98 17.51 -45.69
CA PRO A 100 25.24 17.02 -44.34
C PRO A 100 24.60 17.86 -43.22
N LEU A 101 24.58 19.20 -43.35
CA LEU A 101 23.94 20.08 -42.37
C LEU A 101 22.42 19.87 -42.30
N LEU A 102 21.75 19.77 -43.45
CA LEU A 102 20.33 19.46 -43.55
C LEU A 102 20.02 18.07 -42.98
N GLY A 103 20.90 17.10 -43.23
CA GLY A 103 20.80 15.75 -42.63
C GLY A 103 20.92 15.76 -41.11
N VAL A 104 21.91 16.47 -40.56
CA VAL A 104 22.10 16.65 -39.10
C VAL A 104 20.91 17.33 -38.45
N TYR A 105 20.30 18.32 -39.12
CA TYR A 105 19.07 18.98 -38.66
C TYR A 105 17.87 18.01 -38.66
N GLY A 106 17.67 17.25 -39.74
CA GLY A 106 16.59 16.26 -39.86
C GLY A 106 16.69 15.16 -38.80
N LEU A 107 17.89 14.62 -38.57
CA LEU A 107 18.14 13.60 -37.54
C LEU A 107 17.83 14.14 -36.13
N LYS A 108 18.32 15.34 -35.79
CA LYS A 108 18.03 15.96 -34.48
C LYS A 108 16.55 16.21 -34.29
N ARG A 109 15.82 16.69 -35.31
CA ARG A 109 14.37 16.91 -35.25
C ARG A 109 13.56 15.61 -35.17
N GLY A 110 14.06 14.51 -35.73
CA GLY A 110 13.44 13.18 -35.63
C GLY A 110 13.66 12.45 -34.29
N GLY A 111 14.47 13.02 -33.39
CA GLY A 111 14.81 12.40 -32.10
C GLY A 111 15.92 11.34 -32.19
N PHE A 112 16.84 11.47 -33.16
CA PHE A 112 17.85 10.46 -33.46
C PHE A 112 18.82 10.16 -32.30
N HIS A 113 18.95 8.89 -31.93
CA HIS A 113 19.97 8.38 -31.00
C HIS A 113 21.21 7.88 -31.74
N SER A 114 22.36 8.52 -31.49
CA SER A 114 23.66 8.18 -32.09
C SER A 114 24.25 6.82 -31.67
N ALA A 115 23.62 6.12 -30.73
CA ALA A 115 23.98 4.75 -30.36
C ALA A 115 23.53 3.70 -31.40
N LEU A 116 22.55 4.04 -32.27
CA LEU A 116 21.98 3.15 -33.29
C LEU A 116 21.47 1.80 -32.74
N ASP A 117 21.06 1.81 -31.47
CA ASP A 117 20.56 0.69 -30.67
C ASP A 117 19.06 0.42 -30.85
N ARG A 118 18.39 1.16 -31.74
CA ARG A 118 16.96 1.07 -32.03
C ARG A 118 16.72 1.03 -33.54
N GLN A 119 15.78 0.19 -33.98
CA GLN A 119 15.39 0.10 -35.40
C GLN A 119 14.94 1.45 -35.97
N ARG A 120 14.19 2.26 -35.19
CA ARG A 120 13.74 3.61 -35.58
C ARG A 120 14.89 4.52 -36.00
N ASP A 121 16.02 4.47 -35.30
CA ASP A 121 17.16 5.34 -35.59
C ASP A 121 17.89 4.93 -36.87
N ILE A 122 17.93 3.63 -37.18
CA ILE A 122 18.43 3.10 -38.46
C ILE A 122 17.52 3.56 -39.61
N PHE A 123 16.20 3.38 -39.49
CA PHE A 123 15.24 3.85 -40.51
C PHE A 123 15.29 5.37 -40.71
N LEU A 124 15.43 6.15 -39.63
CA LEU A 124 15.57 7.61 -39.69
C LEU A 124 16.89 8.02 -40.37
N LEU A 125 18.00 7.33 -40.10
CA LEU A 125 19.27 7.55 -40.80
C LEU A 125 19.15 7.28 -42.30
N CYS A 126 18.50 6.18 -42.71
CA CYS A 126 18.27 5.88 -44.12
C CYS A 126 17.38 6.92 -44.82
N LEU A 127 16.25 7.29 -44.21
CA LEU A 127 15.33 8.29 -44.76
C LEU A 127 16.00 9.67 -44.91
N VAL A 128 16.78 10.07 -43.90
CA VAL A 128 17.46 11.38 -43.92
C VAL A 128 18.68 11.39 -44.84
N ALA A 129 19.43 10.29 -44.96
CA ALA A 129 20.50 10.16 -45.95
C ALA A 129 19.92 10.32 -47.37
N ALA A 130 18.91 9.50 -47.72
CA ALA A 130 18.23 9.56 -49.01
C ALA A 130 17.65 10.96 -49.30
N GLY A 131 16.96 11.58 -48.33
CA GLY A 131 16.36 12.90 -48.51
C GLY A 131 17.39 14.03 -48.67
N SER A 132 18.33 14.16 -47.72
CA SER A 132 19.24 15.32 -47.65
C SER A 132 20.30 15.34 -48.76
N MET A 133 20.73 14.17 -49.26
CA MET A 133 21.77 14.10 -50.31
C MET A 133 21.28 14.48 -51.70
N THR A 134 19.96 14.61 -51.91
CA THR A 134 19.41 15.21 -53.14
C THR A 134 19.93 16.63 -53.39
N LEU A 135 20.22 17.39 -52.33
CA LEU A 135 20.78 18.74 -52.41
C LEU A 135 22.24 18.74 -52.90
N SER A 136 23.03 17.76 -52.48
CA SER A 136 24.42 17.57 -52.93
C SER A 136 24.46 17.23 -54.42
N ALA A 137 23.76 16.17 -54.82
CA ALA A 137 23.70 15.72 -56.21
C ALA A 137 23.15 16.79 -57.17
N SER A 138 22.09 17.50 -56.78
CA SER A 138 21.51 18.57 -57.60
C SER A 138 22.45 19.77 -57.73
N GLY A 139 23.14 20.15 -56.66
CA GLY A 139 24.13 21.23 -56.68
C GLY A 139 25.37 20.90 -57.52
N GLY A 140 25.90 19.68 -57.37
CA GLY A 140 27.05 19.18 -58.13
C GLY A 140 26.77 19.09 -59.62
N VAL A 141 25.68 18.42 -60.01
CA VAL A 141 25.29 18.26 -61.42
C VAL A 141 24.94 19.59 -62.09
N LEU A 142 24.24 20.50 -61.40
CA LEU A 142 23.98 21.84 -61.92
C LEU A 142 25.28 22.63 -62.14
N SER A 143 26.24 22.52 -61.20
CA SER A 143 27.54 23.20 -61.32
C SER A 143 28.37 22.66 -62.51
N LEU A 144 28.39 21.34 -62.72
CA LEU A 144 29.07 20.72 -63.86
C LEU A 144 28.42 21.06 -65.21
N TYR A 145 27.09 21.08 -65.28
CA TYR A 145 26.34 21.49 -66.48
C TYR A 145 26.60 22.97 -66.81
N MET A 146 26.54 23.87 -65.82
CA MET A 146 26.84 25.29 -66.01
C MET A 146 28.31 25.57 -66.36
N ALA A 147 29.24 24.68 -65.97
CA ALA A 147 30.63 24.74 -66.39
C ALA A 147 30.89 24.14 -67.80
N GLY A 148 29.87 23.61 -68.48
CA GLY A 148 29.99 22.96 -69.79
C GLY A 148 30.67 21.58 -69.75
N LEU A 149 30.89 21.01 -68.56
CA LEU A 149 31.58 19.73 -68.36
C LEU A 149 30.63 18.51 -68.43
N LEU A 150 29.33 18.73 -68.53
CA LEU A 150 28.31 17.67 -68.54
C LEU A 150 27.30 17.85 -69.67
N ALA A 151 27.18 16.84 -70.54
CA ALA A 151 26.20 16.81 -71.62
C ALA A 151 24.77 16.63 -71.08
N ARG A 152 23.77 17.19 -71.79
CA ARG A 152 22.35 17.15 -71.38
C ARG A 152 21.83 15.73 -71.14
N GLU A 153 22.22 14.78 -71.99
CA GLU A 153 21.82 13.37 -71.90
C GLU A 153 22.37 12.67 -70.64
N ALA A 154 23.53 13.12 -70.14
CA ALA A 154 24.19 12.55 -68.96
C ALA A 154 23.71 13.15 -67.62
N ILE A 155 22.79 14.13 -67.63
CA ILE A 155 22.31 14.80 -66.41
C ILE A 155 21.68 13.81 -65.42
N PHE A 156 20.73 12.98 -65.88
CA PHE A 156 19.99 12.07 -65.00
C PHE A 156 20.86 10.95 -64.43
N SER A 157 21.68 10.31 -65.27
CA SER A 157 22.60 9.25 -64.85
C SER A 157 23.67 9.77 -63.89
N SER A 158 24.21 10.97 -64.13
CA SER A 158 25.16 11.62 -63.21
C SER A 158 24.52 11.98 -61.88
N TRP A 159 23.30 12.53 -61.89
CA TRP A 159 22.55 12.86 -60.68
C TRP A 159 22.24 11.63 -59.83
N LEU A 160 21.77 10.56 -60.46
CA LEU A 160 21.47 9.29 -59.80
C LEU A 160 22.73 8.66 -59.17
N THR A 161 23.84 8.68 -59.91
CA THR A 161 25.14 8.14 -59.45
C THR A 161 25.69 8.94 -58.27
N TRP A 162 25.63 10.28 -58.35
CA TRP A 162 26.07 11.17 -57.26
C TRP A 162 25.21 11.00 -56.01
N TRP A 163 23.88 10.99 -56.17
CA TRP A 163 22.93 10.84 -55.07
C TRP A 163 23.09 9.50 -54.34
N LEU A 164 23.29 8.40 -55.08
CA LEU A 164 23.55 7.08 -54.50
C LEU A 164 24.93 7.01 -53.84
N GLY A 165 25.97 7.56 -54.49
CA GLY A 165 27.33 7.61 -53.92
C GLY A 165 27.41 8.37 -52.58
N ASP A 166 26.73 9.52 -52.47
CA ASP A 166 26.60 10.27 -51.21
C ASP A 166 25.75 9.53 -50.17
N SER A 167 24.58 9.00 -50.57
CA SER A 167 23.65 8.34 -49.64
C SER A 167 24.26 7.06 -49.05
N VAL A 168 24.91 6.23 -49.88
CA VAL A 168 25.67 5.06 -49.45
C VAL A 168 26.91 5.47 -48.64
N GLY A 169 27.54 6.59 -48.99
CA GLY A 169 28.61 7.21 -48.21
C GLY A 169 28.20 7.55 -46.77
N VAL A 170 26.98 8.07 -46.56
CA VAL A 170 26.40 8.27 -45.23
C VAL A 170 26.17 6.94 -44.51
N LEU A 171 25.54 5.97 -45.19
CA LEU A 171 25.18 4.68 -44.59
C LEU A 171 26.38 3.83 -44.19
N LEU A 172 27.49 3.89 -44.93
CA LEU A 172 28.74 3.20 -44.57
C LEU A 172 29.57 3.99 -43.54
N GLY A 173 29.74 5.29 -43.75
CA GLY A 173 30.65 6.12 -42.95
C GLY A 173 30.11 6.54 -41.59
N ALA A 174 28.82 6.91 -41.50
CA ALA A 174 28.28 7.51 -40.29
C ALA A 174 28.11 6.52 -39.12
N PRO A 175 27.55 5.30 -39.29
CA PRO A 175 27.39 4.35 -38.19
C PRO A 175 28.72 3.95 -37.53
N LEU A 176 29.77 3.75 -38.33
CA LEU A 176 31.10 3.42 -37.83
C LEU A 176 31.65 4.55 -36.93
N LEU A 177 31.56 5.81 -37.38
CA LEU A 177 32.14 6.95 -36.67
C LEU A 177 31.27 7.48 -35.52
N LEU A 178 29.96 7.28 -35.55
CA LEU A 178 29.07 7.56 -34.42
C LEU A 178 29.32 6.56 -33.27
N THR A 179 29.49 5.28 -33.60
CA THR A 179 29.65 4.20 -32.60
C THR A 179 31.10 4.00 -32.14
N LEU A 180 32.10 4.56 -32.82
CA LEU A 180 33.52 4.41 -32.46
C LEU A 180 33.81 4.99 -31.06
N SER A 181 34.06 4.10 -30.10
CA SER A 181 34.28 4.41 -28.69
C SER A 181 35.35 3.51 -28.07
N LEU A 182 35.94 3.91 -26.94
CA LEU A 182 36.92 3.09 -26.23
C LEU A 182 36.32 1.79 -25.67
N SER A 183 35.02 1.75 -25.33
CA SER A 183 34.35 0.52 -24.91
C SER A 183 34.23 -0.47 -26.06
N ASN A 184 33.81 -0.01 -27.25
CA ASN A 184 33.57 -0.88 -28.39
C ASN A 184 34.90 -1.40 -28.97
N VAL A 185 35.96 -0.57 -28.95
CA VAL A 185 37.32 -1.01 -29.29
C VAL A 185 37.87 -2.03 -28.28
N ARG A 186 37.56 -1.90 -26.99
CA ARG A 186 37.88 -2.95 -25.99
C ARG A 186 37.14 -4.26 -26.27
N GLN A 187 35.87 -4.22 -26.65
CA GLN A 187 35.09 -5.42 -27.01
C GLN A 187 35.70 -6.16 -28.22
N VAL A 188 36.07 -5.45 -29.29
CA VAL A 188 36.80 -6.04 -30.43
C VAL A 188 38.12 -6.66 -29.98
N LYS A 189 38.87 -5.99 -29.09
CA LYS A 189 40.16 -6.48 -28.58
C LYS A 189 40.01 -7.72 -27.66
N GLN A 190 38.90 -7.86 -26.94
CA GLN A 190 38.62 -9.04 -26.11
C GLN A 190 38.42 -10.31 -26.94
N HIS A 191 37.82 -10.19 -28.14
CA HIS A 191 37.59 -11.30 -29.07
C HIS A 191 38.54 -11.25 -30.29
N PHE A 192 39.78 -10.82 -30.10
CA PHE A 192 40.73 -10.57 -31.20
C PHE A 192 41.03 -11.81 -32.05
N GLU A 193 41.07 -13.01 -31.44
CA GLU A 193 41.29 -14.26 -32.17
C GLU A 193 40.09 -14.62 -33.07
N GLU A 194 38.85 -14.49 -32.56
CA GLU A 194 37.63 -14.63 -33.38
C GLU A 194 37.59 -13.59 -34.50
N PHE A 195 38.08 -12.36 -34.26
CA PHE A 195 38.15 -11.31 -35.27
C PHE A 195 39.15 -11.65 -36.40
N VAL A 196 40.31 -12.22 -36.08
CA VAL A 196 41.29 -12.68 -37.09
C VAL A 196 40.73 -13.86 -37.89
N ILE A 197 40.07 -14.83 -37.25
CA ILE A 197 39.41 -15.95 -37.94
C ILE A 197 38.30 -15.43 -38.88
N TRP A 198 37.45 -14.54 -38.39
CA TRP A 198 36.41 -13.90 -39.20
C TRP A 198 37.02 -13.14 -40.39
N LEU A 199 38.10 -12.38 -40.18
CA LEU A 199 38.76 -11.60 -41.22
C LEU A 199 39.33 -12.49 -42.34
N LEU A 200 39.96 -13.61 -41.99
CA LEU A 200 40.48 -14.58 -42.98
C LEU A 200 39.35 -15.18 -43.84
N ILE A 201 38.21 -15.53 -43.21
CA ILE A 201 37.02 -16.03 -43.92
C ILE A 201 36.42 -14.92 -44.80
N ALA A 202 36.28 -13.70 -44.27
CA ALA A 202 35.73 -12.55 -44.98
C ALA A 202 36.58 -12.14 -46.18
N CYS A 203 37.91 -12.11 -46.06
CA CYS A 203 38.81 -11.87 -47.19
C CYS A 203 38.71 -12.98 -48.24
N THR A 204 38.59 -14.25 -47.83
CA THR A 204 38.43 -15.38 -48.76
C THR A 204 37.11 -15.28 -49.53
N VAL A 205 35.99 -15.04 -48.84
CA VAL A 205 34.66 -14.92 -49.47
C VAL A 205 34.55 -13.63 -50.30
N ALA A 206 35.17 -12.52 -49.88
CA ALA A 206 35.22 -11.30 -50.69
C ALA A 206 36.06 -11.47 -51.96
N TRP A 207 37.19 -12.20 -51.91
CA TRP A 207 37.97 -12.53 -53.10
C TRP A 207 37.15 -13.40 -54.07
N VAL A 208 36.49 -14.44 -53.56
CA VAL A 208 35.58 -15.30 -54.34
C VAL A 208 34.41 -14.51 -54.94
N ALA A 209 33.74 -13.64 -54.19
CA ALA A 209 32.57 -12.93 -54.69
C ALA A 209 32.89 -11.72 -55.58
N PHE A 210 33.97 -10.99 -55.30
CA PHE A 210 34.20 -9.65 -55.87
C PHE A 210 35.51 -9.47 -56.63
N VAL A 211 36.49 -10.38 -56.53
CA VAL A 211 37.80 -10.23 -57.22
C VAL A 211 38.00 -11.28 -58.31
N ARG A 212 37.39 -12.45 -58.19
CA ARG A 212 37.45 -13.51 -59.19
C ARG A 212 36.43 -13.28 -60.33
N ASP A 213 36.83 -13.62 -61.56
CA ASP A 213 35.95 -13.58 -62.73
C ASP A 213 35.03 -14.80 -62.86
N TYR A 214 33.87 -14.56 -63.47
CA TYR A 214 32.80 -15.51 -63.70
C TYR A 214 32.11 -15.25 -65.03
N GLU A 215 31.45 -16.26 -65.58
CA GLU A 215 30.48 -16.07 -66.66
C GLU A 215 29.33 -15.15 -66.19
N VAL A 216 28.95 -14.20 -67.05
CA VAL A 216 28.00 -13.12 -66.74
C VAL A 216 26.71 -13.67 -66.09
N GLY A 217 26.37 -13.13 -64.92
CA GLY A 217 25.15 -13.46 -64.16
C GLY A 217 25.22 -14.72 -63.29
N ARG A 218 26.19 -15.63 -63.49
CA ARG A 218 26.31 -16.85 -62.65
C ARG A 218 26.86 -16.59 -61.24
N SER A 219 27.49 -15.45 -61.03
CA SER A 219 28.13 -15.05 -59.76
C SER A 219 27.20 -14.38 -58.76
N LEU A 220 26.02 -13.85 -59.16
CA LEU A 220 25.15 -13.06 -58.29
C LEU A 220 24.81 -13.72 -56.93
N PRO A 221 24.53 -15.04 -56.84
CA PRO A 221 24.29 -15.72 -55.56
C PRO A 221 25.50 -15.69 -54.59
N LEU A 222 26.73 -15.56 -55.10
CA LEU A 222 27.94 -15.53 -54.27
C LEU A 222 28.04 -14.28 -53.40
N SER A 223 27.47 -13.15 -53.85
CA SER A 223 27.40 -11.92 -53.04
C SER A 223 26.65 -12.14 -51.72
N PHE A 224 25.61 -12.99 -51.71
CA PHE A 224 24.81 -13.31 -50.52
C PHE A 224 25.58 -14.15 -49.48
N LEU A 225 26.67 -14.82 -49.85
CA LEU A 225 27.56 -15.53 -48.90
C LEU A 225 28.23 -14.57 -47.90
N THR A 226 28.22 -13.26 -48.18
CA THR A 226 28.71 -12.24 -47.26
C THR A 226 27.70 -11.87 -46.16
N LEU A 227 26.40 -12.14 -46.32
CA LEU A 227 25.38 -11.75 -45.33
C LEU A 227 25.54 -12.49 -43.98
N PRO A 228 25.80 -13.81 -43.92
CA PRO A 228 26.17 -14.47 -42.66
C PRO A 228 27.43 -13.90 -42.02
N LEU A 229 28.37 -13.42 -42.84
CA LEU A 229 29.61 -12.77 -42.37
C LEU A 229 29.40 -11.33 -41.88
N LEU A 230 28.21 -10.74 -42.07
CA LEU A 230 27.80 -9.49 -41.43
C LEU A 230 27.07 -9.75 -40.09
N ALA A 231 26.36 -10.88 -39.99
CA ALA A 231 25.72 -11.31 -38.76
C ALA A 231 26.73 -11.67 -37.64
N TRP A 232 27.84 -12.35 -37.98
CA TRP A 232 28.86 -12.74 -36.98
C TRP A 232 29.49 -11.53 -36.25
N PRO A 233 29.95 -10.46 -36.93
CA PRO A 233 30.40 -9.23 -36.27
C PRO A 233 29.33 -8.55 -35.43
N ALA A 234 28.08 -8.53 -35.87
CA ALA A 234 26.96 -8.01 -35.09
C ALA A 234 26.74 -8.80 -33.78
N LEU A 235 26.90 -10.12 -33.83
CA LEU A 235 26.77 -11.04 -32.68
C LEU A 235 27.94 -10.99 -31.70
N ARG A 236 29.17 -10.72 -32.16
CA ARG A 236 30.39 -10.79 -31.33
C ARG A 236 31.04 -9.45 -31.01
N PHE A 237 31.23 -8.64 -32.04
CA PHE A 237 32.02 -7.41 -32.00
C PHE A 237 31.16 -6.15 -31.87
N GLY A 238 29.84 -6.32 -31.77
CA GLY A 238 28.86 -5.25 -31.65
C GLY A 238 28.76 -4.36 -32.89
N ILE A 239 28.08 -3.24 -32.73
CA ILE A 239 27.66 -2.37 -33.86
C ILE A 239 28.85 -1.75 -34.62
N THR A 240 29.96 -1.49 -33.92
CA THR A 240 31.19 -0.97 -34.53
C THR A 240 31.87 -2.04 -35.38
N GLY A 241 31.88 -3.31 -34.94
CA GLY A 241 32.35 -4.43 -35.74
C GLY A 241 31.45 -4.73 -36.95
N ALA A 242 30.12 -4.69 -36.77
CA ALA A 242 29.16 -4.81 -37.88
C ALA A 242 29.32 -3.71 -38.93
N SER A 243 29.50 -2.45 -38.48
CA SER A 243 29.72 -1.30 -39.37
C SER A 243 31.06 -1.41 -40.11
N LEU A 244 32.11 -1.87 -39.44
CA LEU A 244 33.42 -2.10 -40.06
C LEU A 244 33.36 -3.22 -41.10
N ALA A 245 32.68 -4.32 -40.80
CA ALA A 245 32.48 -5.43 -41.73
C ALA A 245 31.70 -5.02 -42.98
N ALA A 246 30.59 -4.27 -42.80
CA ALA A 246 29.81 -3.72 -43.91
C ALA A 246 30.63 -2.76 -44.78
N LEU A 247 31.46 -1.91 -44.17
CA LEU A 247 32.40 -1.03 -44.88
C LEU A 247 33.44 -1.82 -45.68
N SER A 248 34.14 -2.77 -45.06
CA SER A 248 35.20 -3.55 -45.71
C SER A 248 34.68 -4.38 -46.89
N LEU A 249 33.53 -5.05 -46.73
CA LEU A 249 32.91 -5.85 -47.79
C LEU A 249 32.36 -4.96 -48.92
N SER A 250 31.79 -3.80 -48.60
CA SER A 250 31.33 -2.83 -49.61
C SER A 250 32.49 -2.22 -50.41
N VAL A 251 33.62 -1.90 -49.75
CA VAL A 251 34.82 -1.40 -50.44
C VAL A 251 35.44 -2.48 -51.35
N ALA A 252 35.46 -3.75 -50.92
CA ALA A 252 35.91 -4.85 -51.77
C ALA A 252 35.00 -5.03 -53.01
N ALA A 253 33.68 -4.95 -52.83
CA ALA A 253 32.71 -5.00 -53.93
C ALA A 253 32.87 -3.81 -54.91
N ALA A 254 33.05 -2.59 -54.38
CA ALA A 254 33.29 -1.39 -55.20
C ALA A 254 34.59 -1.51 -56.01
N TRP A 255 35.68 -1.94 -55.36
CA TRP A 255 36.99 -2.09 -55.98
C TRP A 255 36.96 -3.11 -57.12
N GLY A 256 36.44 -4.31 -56.87
CA GLY A 256 36.30 -5.35 -57.89
C GLY A 256 35.57 -4.84 -59.13
N THR A 257 34.38 -4.26 -58.91
CA THR A 257 33.53 -3.70 -59.98
C THR A 257 34.23 -2.59 -60.77
N ALA A 258 34.93 -1.68 -60.09
CA ALA A 258 35.70 -0.60 -60.73
C ALA A 258 36.93 -1.11 -61.52
N THR A 259 37.56 -2.18 -61.06
CA THR A 259 38.65 -2.85 -61.79
C THR A 259 38.16 -3.80 -62.90
N GLY A 260 36.86 -3.90 -63.15
CA GLY A 260 36.29 -4.74 -64.22
C GLY A 260 36.20 -6.24 -63.91
N HIS A 261 36.14 -6.61 -62.63
CA HIS A 261 36.12 -8.00 -62.16
C HIS A 261 34.94 -8.25 -61.20
N GLY A 262 34.64 -9.52 -60.91
CA GLY A 262 33.71 -9.91 -59.84
C GLY A 262 32.21 -9.77 -60.14
N THR A 263 31.38 -10.03 -59.12
CA THR A 263 29.93 -10.25 -59.26
C THR A 263 29.14 -9.13 -59.96
N PHE A 264 29.49 -7.86 -59.75
CA PHE A 264 28.70 -6.73 -60.24
C PHE A 264 29.23 -6.11 -61.54
N HIS A 265 30.37 -6.59 -62.05
CA HIS A 265 30.83 -6.22 -63.39
C HIS A 265 30.08 -7.05 -64.44
N ILE A 266 29.11 -6.43 -65.10
CA ILE A 266 28.27 -7.03 -66.14
C ILE A 266 28.16 -6.08 -67.35
N PRO A 267 27.79 -6.57 -68.56
CA PRO A 267 27.78 -5.75 -69.78
C PRO A 267 26.88 -4.51 -69.74
N ASP A 268 25.80 -4.56 -68.94
CA ASP A 268 25.02 -3.36 -68.61
C ASP A 268 25.63 -2.66 -67.38
N VAL A 269 26.43 -1.64 -67.68
CA VAL A 269 27.04 -0.68 -66.76
C VAL A 269 26.04 -0.14 -65.72
N HIS A 270 24.81 0.22 -66.12
CA HIS A 270 23.83 0.80 -65.20
C HIS A 270 23.19 -0.25 -64.30
N LEU A 271 22.93 -1.45 -64.81
CA LEU A 271 22.43 -2.57 -64.01
C LEU A 271 23.49 -3.08 -63.02
N GLY A 272 24.76 -3.12 -63.42
CA GLY A 272 25.88 -3.49 -62.54
C GLY A 272 26.02 -2.56 -61.35
N LEU A 273 25.99 -1.25 -61.59
CA LEU A 273 25.92 -0.23 -60.54
C LEU A 273 24.72 -0.40 -59.62
N PHE A 274 23.53 -0.60 -60.19
CA PHE A 274 22.30 -0.77 -59.41
C PHE A 274 22.38 -1.98 -58.48
N LEU A 275 22.92 -3.11 -58.95
CA LEU A 275 23.15 -4.31 -58.14
C LEU A 275 24.21 -4.07 -57.04
N LEU A 276 25.31 -3.37 -57.36
CA LEU A 276 26.36 -3.01 -56.40
C LEU A 276 25.80 -2.14 -55.25
N TRP A 277 25.06 -1.07 -55.55
CA TRP A 277 24.47 -0.21 -54.54
C TRP A 277 23.35 -0.92 -53.75
N THR A 278 22.53 -1.73 -54.40
CA THR A 278 21.52 -2.57 -53.73
C THR A 278 22.18 -3.53 -52.73
N TYR A 279 23.31 -4.13 -53.12
CA TYR A 279 24.12 -4.96 -52.22
C TYR A 279 24.65 -4.15 -51.02
N MET A 280 25.27 -2.98 -51.24
CA MET A 280 25.81 -2.15 -50.15
C MET A 280 24.74 -1.71 -49.15
N VAL A 281 23.59 -1.24 -49.64
CA VAL A 281 22.46 -0.83 -48.77
C VAL A 281 21.93 -2.03 -47.99
N THR A 282 21.78 -3.20 -48.64
CA THR A 282 21.36 -4.44 -47.97
C THR A 282 22.37 -4.85 -46.89
N ALA A 283 23.67 -4.85 -47.20
CA ALA A 283 24.74 -5.22 -46.29
C ALA A 283 24.75 -4.35 -45.02
N VAL A 284 24.67 -3.02 -45.17
CA VAL A 284 24.58 -2.08 -44.05
C VAL A 284 23.31 -2.33 -43.24
N LEU A 285 22.15 -2.42 -43.88
CA LEU A 285 20.88 -2.66 -43.19
C LEU A 285 20.89 -3.98 -42.43
N THR A 286 21.39 -5.07 -43.02
CA THR A 286 21.54 -6.37 -42.34
C THR A 286 22.42 -6.27 -41.10
N GLY A 287 23.62 -5.68 -41.21
CA GLY A 287 24.53 -5.54 -40.06
C GLY A 287 23.95 -4.69 -38.93
N LEU A 288 23.34 -3.55 -39.26
CA LEU A 288 22.75 -2.64 -38.27
C LEU A 288 21.46 -3.21 -37.65
N LEU A 289 20.55 -3.77 -38.44
CA LEU A 289 19.27 -4.31 -37.95
C LEU A 289 19.47 -5.56 -37.09
N ILE A 290 20.39 -6.47 -37.47
CA ILE A 290 20.77 -7.60 -36.60
C ILE A 290 21.31 -7.07 -35.27
N THR A 291 22.18 -6.05 -35.29
CA THR A 291 22.71 -5.50 -34.05
C THR A 291 21.63 -4.84 -33.19
N ALA A 292 20.72 -4.05 -33.76
CA ALA A 292 19.64 -3.42 -33.02
C ALA A 292 18.61 -4.45 -32.49
N LEU A 293 18.33 -5.52 -33.23
CA LEU A 293 17.54 -6.66 -32.76
C LEU A 293 18.21 -7.31 -31.55
N LEU A 294 19.51 -7.61 -31.63
CA LEU A 294 20.27 -8.18 -30.52
C LEU A 294 20.31 -7.25 -29.30
N PHE A 295 20.49 -5.94 -29.47
CA PHE A 295 20.42 -4.98 -28.36
C PHE A 295 19.02 -4.88 -27.76
N SER A 296 17.95 -5.02 -28.54
CA SER A 296 16.59 -5.09 -28.00
C SER A 296 16.34 -6.39 -27.22
N GLY A 297 16.87 -7.53 -27.71
CA GLY A 297 16.80 -8.81 -27.01
C GLY A 297 17.64 -8.84 -25.73
N VAL A 298 18.87 -8.34 -25.75
CA VAL A 298 19.75 -8.24 -24.57
C VAL A 298 19.22 -7.22 -23.57
N ARG A 299 18.55 -6.14 -24.00
CA ARG A 299 17.81 -5.29 -23.06
C ARG A 299 16.65 -6.03 -22.43
N ALA A 300 15.74 -6.61 -23.23
CA ALA A 300 14.62 -7.37 -22.70
C ALA A 300 15.08 -8.48 -21.74
N HIS A 301 16.21 -9.15 -22.03
CA HIS A 301 16.75 -10.19 -21.16
C HIS A 301 17.41 -9.62 -19.91
N ALA A 302 18.22 -8.56 -20.00
CA ALA A 302 18.83 -7.90 -18.83
C ALA A 302 17.81 -7.12 -17.97
N GLU A 303 16.67 -6.75 -18.53
CA GLU A 303 15.54 -6.11 -17.86
C GLU A 303 14.70 -7.17 -17.13
N LEU A 304 14.46 -8.33 -17.75
CA LEU A 304 13.91 -9.53 -17.09
C LEU A 304 14.85 -10.13 -16.03
N GLU A 305 16.17 -10.14 -16.26
CA GLU A 305 17.17 -10.60 -15.28
C GLU A 305 17.29 -9.61 -14.13
N ARG A 306 17.23 -8.30 -14.37
CA ARG A 306 17.10 -7.32 -13.28
C ARG A 306 15.81 -7.52 -12.49
N GLU A 307 14.66 -7.58 -13.16
CA GLU A 307 13.37 -7.79 -12.51
C GLU A 307 13.34 -9.11 -11.72
N ARG A 308 14.04 -10.16 -12.20
CA ARG A 308 14.23 -11.44 -11.51
C ARG A 308 15.18 -11.34 -10.32
N ASP A 309 16.36 -10.76 -10.48
CA ASP A 309 17.36 -10.61 -9.42
C ASP A 309 16.88 -9.64 -8.32
N GLU A 310 16.05 -8.68 -8.68
CA GLU A 310 15.38 -7.75 -7.75
C GLU A 310 14.29 -8.49 -6.96
N LYS A 311 13.41 -9.24 -7.63
CA LYS A 311 12.42 -10.13 -6.99
C LYS A 311 13.07 -11.21 -6.11
N GLN A 312 14.21 -11.77 -6.52
CA GLN A 312 14.95 -12.71 -5.70
C GLN A 312 15.51 -12.03 -4.45
N ARG A 313 16.13 -10.85 -4.58
CA ARG A 313 16.61 -10.05 -3.43
C ARG A 313 15.48 -9.68 -2.46
N TYR A 314 14.28 -9.38 -2.95
CA TYR A 314 13.11 -9.16 -2.07
C TYR A 314 12.72 -10.42 -1.27
N LEU A 315 12.84 -11.64 -1.85
CA LEU A 315 12.62 -12.90 -1.15
C LEU A 315 13.75 -13.27 -0.17
N ASP A 316 14.99 -12.90 -0.50
CA ASP A 316 16.18 -13.18 0.32
C ASP A 316 16.27 -12.31 1.58
N ILE A 317 15.68 -11.11 1.55
CA ILE A 317 15.62 -10.17 2.69
C ILE A 317 14.44 -10.49 3.64
N ALA A 318 13.40 -11.16 3.15
CA ALA A 318 12.18 -11.46 3.92
C ALA A 318 12.47 -12.41 5.10
N GLY A 319 12.17 -11.94 6.32
CA GLY A 319 12.48 -12.66 7.57
C GLY A 319 11.54 -13.82 7.93
N SER A 320 10.40 -13.97 7.25
CA SER A 320 9.48 -15.10 7.40
C SER A 320 9.82 -16.24 6.44
N VAL A 321 9.40 -17.46 6.75
CA VAL A 321 9.58 -18.61 5.88
C VAL A 321 8.71 -18.44 4.64
N ILE A 322 9.26 -18.66 3.45
CA ILE A 322 8.51 -18.68 2.19
C ILE A 322 8.91 -19.94 1.43
N VAL A 323 7.94 -20.79 1.11
CA VAL A 323 8.12 -22.03 0.33
C VAL A 323 7.11 -22.11 -0.82
N VAL A 324 7.57 -22.56 -1.98
CA VAL A 324 6.73 -22.85 -3.15
C VAL A 324 6.66 -24.34 -3.36
N LEU A 325 5.45 -24.90 -3.42
CA LEU A 325 5.19 -26.32 -3.73
C LEU A 325 4.60 -26.44 -5.13
N GLY A 326 5.06 -27.43 -5.91
CA GLY A 326 4.42 -27.80 -7.17
C GLY A 326 3.17 -28.66 -6.95
N ALA A 327 2.36 -28.83 -7.99
CA ALA A 327 1.13 -29.64 -7.99
C ALA A 327 1.33 -31.10 -7.51
N ASP A 328 2.55 -31.61 -7.56
CA ASP A 328 2.98 -32.92 -7.10
C ASP A 328 3.42 -32.96 -5.62
N GLY A 329 3.26 -31.86 -4.87
CA GLY A 329 3.64 -31.75 -3.46
C GLY A 329 5.13 -31.49 -3.22
N LYS A 330 5.92 -31.30 -4.28
CA LYS A 330 7.37 -31.12 -4.20
C LYS A 330 7.78 -29.67 -4.10
N VAL A 331 8.79 -29.38 -3.28
CA VAL A 331 9.36 -28.03 -3.14
C VAL A 331 9.99 -27.59 -4.46
N ARG A 332 9.69 -26.36 -4.88
CA ARG A 332 10.23 -25.71 -6.08
C ARG A 332 11.16 -24.56 -5.76
N GLN A 333 10.94 -23.90 -4.63
CA GLN A 333 11.76 -22.81 -4.12
C GLN A 333 11.52 -22.69 -2.61
N ILE A 334 12.53 -22.29 -1.84
CA ILE A 334 12.39 -21.94 -0.42
C ILE A 334 13.40 -20.82 -0.08
N ASN A 335 12.98 -19.82 0.68
CA ASN A 335 13.85 -18.68 1.01
C ASN A 335 14.87 -19.00 2.14
N PRO A 336 15.86 -18.12 2.39
CA PRO A 336 16.88 -18.35 3.42
C PRO A 336 16.31 -18.57 4.83
N ALA A 337 15.22 -17.90 5.20
CA ALA A 337 14.54 -18.11 6.48
C ALA A 337 13.96 -19.53 6.61
N GLY A 338 13.36 -20.06 5.53
CA GLY A 338 12.90 -21.45 5.47
C GLY A 338 14.03 -22.48 5.55
N CYS A 339 15.18 -22.20 4.92
CA CYS A 339 16.37 -23.03 5.03
C CYS A 339 16.93 -23.05 6.47
N ALA A 340 16.95 -21.89 7.13
CA ALA A 340 17.39 -21.75 8.51
C ALA A 340 16.49 -22.52 9.49
N LEU A 341 15.17 -22.41 9.36
CA LEU A 341 14.20 -23.15 10.19
C LEU A 341 14.36 -24.67 10.04
N LEU A 342 14.45 -25.15 8.80
CA LEU A 342 14.58 -26.57 8.50
C LEU A 342 15.99 -27.12 8.79
N GLY A 343 16.98 -26.26 9.01
CA GLY A 343 18.37 -26.65 9.24
C GLY A 343 18.98 -27.43 8.06
N ARG A 344 18.58 -27.11 6.83
CA ARG A 344 19.01 -27.75 5.57
C ARG A 344 19.39 -26.70 4.54
N GLY A 345 20.28 -27.06 3.60
CA GLY A 345 20.56 -26.20 2.46
C GLY A 345 19.39 -26.18 1.46
N GLU A 346 19.18 -25.06 0.76
CA GLU A 346 18.13 -24.95 -0.27
C GLU A 346 18.21 -26.11 -1.29
N THR A 347 19.43 -26.46 -1.70
CA THR A 347 19.75 -27.55 -2.64
C THR A 347 19.43 -28.96 -2.12
N GLU A 348 19.22 -29.14 -0.81
CA GLU A 348 18.75 -30.40 -0.22
C GLU A 348 17.23 -30.48 -0.13
N ILE A 349 16.56 -29.32 -0.05
CA ILE A 349 15.10 -29.19 0.13
C ILE A 349 14.39 -29.16 -1.22
N VAL A 350 14.88 -28.36 -2.17
CA VAL A 350 14.26 -28.17 -3.48
C VAL A 350 14.27 -29.48 -4.29
N GLY A 351 13.11 -29.84 -4.83
CA GLY A 351 12.89 -31.10 -5.54
C GLY A 351 12.42 -32.28 -4.67
N GLN A 352 12.47 -32.17 -3.34
CA GLN A 352 11.92 -33.17 -2.43
C GLN A 352 10.41 -33.00 -2.21
N ASP A 353 9.72 -34.06 -1.79
CA ASP A 353 8.34 -33.98 -1.33
C ASP A 353 8.27 -33.30 0.05
N TRP A 354 7.47 -32.25 0.17
CA TRP A 354 7.37 -31.44 1.39
C TRP A 354 6.76 -32.21 2.57
N PHE A 355 5.78 -33.08 2.32
CA PHE A 355 5.10 -33.83 3.36
C PHE A 355 6.01 -34.92 3.92
N ASP A 356 6.77 -35.60 3.06
CA ASP A 356 7.69 -36.66 3.49
C ASP A 356 9.03 -36.15 4.04
N LEU A 357 9.48 -34.95 3.63
CA LEU A 357 10.68 -34.30 4.18
C LEU A 357 10.40 -33.55 5.50
N CYS A 358 9.32 -32.77 5.54
CA CYS A 358 9.13 -31.72 6.55
C CYS A 358 7.96 -31.97 7.53
N ILE A 359 7.01 -32.88 7.27
CA ILE A 359 5.84 -33.08 8.16
C ILE A 359 6.01 -34.36 9.00
N PRO A 360 5.67 -34.38 10.32
CA PRO A 360 5.75 -35.58 11.15
C PRO A 360 4.86 -36.71 10.61
N ALA A 361 5.34 -37.96 10.69
CA ALA A 361 4.69 -39.12 10.08
C ALA A 361 3.20 -39.28 10.44
N ALA A 362 2.82 -38.96 11.68
CA ALA A 362 1.42 -39.02 12.14
C ALA A 362 0.50 -37.96 11.48
N ALA A 363 1.04 -36.82 11.05
CA ALA A 363 0.28 -35.71 10.46
C ALA A 363 0.23 -35.75 8.91
N ARG A 364 1.20 -36.42 8.27
CA ARG A 364 1.40 -36.38 6.80
C ARG A 364 0.14 -36.54 5.98
N GLU A 365 -0.60 -37.63 6.19
CA GLU A 365 -1.74 -37.96 5.33
C GLU A 365 -2.92 -36.99 5.53
N ASN A 366 -3.07 -36.36 6.70
CA ASN A 366 -4.06 -35.29 6.91
C ASN A 366 -3.69 -34.03 6.11
N VAL A 367 -2.46 -33.53 6.29
CA VAL A 367 -1.96 -32.32 5.59
C VAL A 367 -1.91 -32.55 4.07
N ARG A 368 -1.51 -33.74 3.61
CA ARG A 368 -1.50 -34.14 2.20
C ARG A 368 -2.91 -34.23 1.61
N ASN A 369 -3.93 -34.62 2.39
CA ASN A 369 -5.33 -34.55 1.96
C ASN A 369 -5.86 -33.11 1.84
N ILE A 370 -5.47 -32.21 2.75
CA ILE A 370 -5.79 -30.77 2.63
C ILE A 370 -5.17 -30.20 1.35
N PHE A 371 -3.90 -30.53 1.06
CA PHE A 371 -3.22 -30.14 -0.17
C PHE A 371 -3.91 -30.68 -1.43
N ARG A 372 -4.28 -31.98 -1.47
CA ARG A 372 -5.05 -32.55 -2.59
C ARG A 372 -6.37 -31.81 -2.85
N ARG A 373 -7.08 -31.36 -1.81
CA ARG A 373 -8.36 -30.62 -1.93
C ARG A 373 -8.16 -29.18 -2.43
N LEU A 374 -7.06 -28.52 -2.05
CA LEU A 374 -6.63 -27.24 -2.62
C LEU A 374 -6.29 -27.38 -4.12
N MET A 375 -5.46 -28.37 -4.46
CA MET A 375 -5.07 -28.67 -5.84
C MET A 375 -6.25 -29.11 -6.72
N GLY A 376 -7.24 -29.79 -6.15
CA GLY A 376 -8.51 -30.15 -6.81
C GLY A 376 -9.51 -28.99 -6.95
N GLY A 377 -9.13 -27.76 -6.59
CA GLY A 377 -9.95 -26.55 -6.75
C GLY A 377 -11.22 -26.50 -5.90
N THR A 378 -11.41 -27.44 -4.96
CA THR A 378 -12.65 -27.62 -4.20
C THR A 378 -12.73 -26.76 -2.93
N VAL A 379 -11.68 -25.95 -2.67
CA VAL A 379 -11.59 -25.03 -1.53
C VAL A 379 -11.00 -23.71 -2.01
N ALA A 380 -11.70 -22.59 -1.80
CA ALA A 380 -11.30 -21.26 -2.24
C ALA A 380 -10.26 -20.63 -1.29
N SER A 381 -9.03 -21.16 -1.29
CA SER A 381 -7.92 -20.86 -0.37
C SER A 381 -8.14 -21.28 1.08
N VAL A 382 -7.10 -21.81 1.73
CA VAL A 382 -7.08 -22.00 3.20
C VAL A 382 -6.12 -20.97 3.76
N ARG A 383 -6.68 -19.84 4.23
CA ARG A 383 -5.89 -18.64 4.58
C ARG A 383 -5.00 -18.80 5.80
N PHE A 384 -5.21 -19.81 6.65
CA PHE A 384 -4.38 -20.09 7.82
C PHE A 384 -4.42 -21.58 8.18
N VAL A 385 -3.25 -22.19 8.46
CA VAL A 385 -3.10 -23.55 8.99
C VAL A 385 -1.88 -23.60 9.91
N GLU A 386 -2.05 -23.86 11.20
CA GLU A 386 -0.92 -24.27 12.05
C GLU A 386 -0.54 -25.72 11.73
N SER A 387 0.74 -26.03 11.60
CA SER A 387 1.23 -27.39 11.36
C SER A 387 2.61 -27.62 11.96
N MET A 388 2.77 -28.81 12.53
CA MET A 388 4.07 -29.28 13.01
C MET A 388 4.98 -29.61 11.82
N VAL A 389 6.23 -29.19 11.92
CA VAL A 389 7.28 -29.27 10.91
C VAL A 389 8.54 -29.84 11.57
N VAL A 390 9.19 -30.81 10.96
CA VAL A 390 10.41 -31.45 11.52
C VAL A 390 11.64 -30.90 10.80
N ASN A 391 12.62 -30.40 11.56
CA ASN A 391 13.89 -29.94 11.00
C ASN A 391 14.89 -31.10 10.78
N SER A 392 16.06 -30.81 10.20
CA SER A 392 17.09 -31.82 9.90
C SER A 392 17.60 -32.61 11.09
N ARG A 393 17.43 -32.11 12.31
CA ARG A 393 17.88 -32.72 13.57
C ARG A 393 16.80 -33.61 14.20
N GLY A 394 15.61 -33.69 13.61
CA GLY A 394 14.46 -34.37 14.21
C GLY A 394 13.74 -33.56 15.28
N GLU A 395 14.07 -32.27 15.43
CA GLU A 395 13.32 -31.38 16.33
C GLU A 395 11.99 -31.02 15.66
N GLU A 396 10.89 -31.23 16.38
CA GLU A 396 9.57 -30.77 15.96
C GLU A 396 9.44 -29.25 16.24
N ARG A 397 8.96 -28.52 15.24
CA ARG A 397 8.77 -27.07 15.20
C ARG A 397 7.35 -26.74 14.78
N ILE A 398 6.68 -25.83 15.48
CA ILE A 398 5.29 -25.46 15.18
C ILE A 398 5.29 -24.24 14.30
N VAL A 399 4.70 -24.33 13.10
CA VAL A 399 4.72 -23.26 12.10
C VAL A 399 3.29 -22.88 11.71
N ALA A 400 3.00 -21.58 11.74
CA ALA A 400 1.73 -21.01 11.32
C ALA A 400 1.80 -20.64 9.83
N TRP A 401 0.98 -21.27 8.97
CA TRP A 401 1.07 -21.15 7.51
C TRP A 401 -0.08 -20.38 6.86
N HIS A 402 0.26 -19.42 5.98
CA HIS A 402 -0.64 -18.80 5.02
C HIS A 402 -0.43 -19.40 3.63
N ASN A 403 -1.49 -19.84 2.94
CA ASN A 403 -1.38 -20.62 1.70
C ASN A 403 -2.14 -19.97 0.52
N ALA A 404 -1.39 -19.51 -0.49
CA ALA A 404 -1.90 -19.03 -1.77
C ALA A 404 -1.76 -20.11 -2.86
N VAL A 405 -2.62 -20.05 -3.89
CA VAL A 405 -2.72 -21.07 -4.94
C VAL A 405 -2.17 -20.52 -6.26
N LEU A 406 -1.13 -21.15 -6.80
CA LEU A 406 -0.47 -20.76 -8.05
C LEU A 406 -1.18 -21.38 -9.26
N ARG A 407 -1.23 -20.65 -10.37
CA ARG A 407 -1.92 -21.05 -11.61
C ARG A 407 -1.07 -20.77 -12.84
N ASP A 408 -1.27 -21.56 -13.90
CA ASP A 408 -0.72 -21.27 -15.24
C ASP A 408 -1.57 -20.23 -16.00
N ALA A 409 -1.07 -19.80 -17.16
CA ALA A 409 -1.78 -18.92 -18.10
C ALA A 409 -3.03 -19.54 -18.76
N ARG A 410 -3.42 -20.77 -18.38
CA ARG A 410 -4.66 -21.46 -18.78
C ARG A 410 -5.64 -21.60 -17.60
N GLY A 411 -5.29 -21.06 -16.42
CA GLY A 411 -6.09 -21.14 -15.19
C GLY A 411 -5.91 -22.42 -14.37
N THR A 412 -5.15 -23.40 -14.89
CA THR A 412 -4.84 -24.67 -14.24
C THR A 412 -4.05 -24.42 -12.96
N ILE A 413 -4.37 -25.10 -11.86
CA ILE A 413 -3.59 -25.00 -10.63
C ILE A 413 -2.26 -25.73 -10.80
N THR A 414 -1.15 -25.02 -10.63
CA THR A 414 0.21 -25.53 -10.82
C THR A 414 0.97 -25.78 -9.51
N GLY A 415 0.46 -25.29 -8.38
CA GLY A 415 1.10 -25.43 -7.07
C GLY A 415 0.54 -24.47 -6.02
N THR A 416 1.29 -24.28 -4.94
CA THR A 416 1.00 -23.30 -3.87
C THR A 416 2.23 -22.46 -3.55
N LEU A 417 1.99 -21.21 -3.16
CA LEU A 417 2.95 -20.34 -2.49
C LEU A 417 2.52 -20.24 -1.03
N SER A 418 3.39 -20.62 -0.12
CA SER A 418 3.09 -20.71 1.30
C SER A 418 4.10 -19.91 2.12
N SER A 419 3.64 -18.96 2.92
CA SER A 419 4.47 -18.26 3.91
C SER A 419 4.20 -18.79 5.31
N GLY A 420 5.21 -18.77 6.19
CA GLY A 420 5.14 -19.36 7.52
C GLY A 420 5.98 -18.65 8.59
N GLU A 421 5.53 -18.75 9.83
CA GLU A 421 6.18 -18.20 11.03
C GLU A 421 6.36 -19.31 12.09
N ASP A 422 7.59 -19.47 12.63
CA ASP A 422 7.88 -20.44 13.70
C ASP A 422 7.44 -19.88 15.06
N ILE A 423 6.57 -20.64 15.74
CA ILE A 423 6.01 -20.31 17.06
C ILE A 423 6.41 -21.34 18.14
N THR A 424 7.44 -22.15 17.89
CA THR A 424 7.85 -23.26 18.78
C THR A 424 8.15 -22.82 20.21
N ASP A 425 8.97 -21.79 20.40
CA ASP A 425 9.37 -21.40 21.75
C ASP A 425 8.21 -20.77 22.54
N ARG A 426 7.21 -20.16 21.86
CA ARG A 426 5.93 -19.72 22.47
C ARG A 426 5.22 -20.88 23.19
N LYS A 427 5.36 -22.12 22.68
CA LYS A 427 4.71 -23.32 23.25
C LYS A 427 5.44 -23.93 24.44
N ARG A 428 6.74 -23.66 24.63
CA ARG A 428 7.53 -24.23 25.74
C ARG A 428 7.32 -23.53 27.08
N TYR A 429 6.94 -22.25 27.07
CA TYR A 429 6.65 -21.50 28.31
C TYR A 429 5.40 -22.01 29.05
N GLU A 430 4.50 -22.73 28.39
CA GLU A 430 3.25 -23.23 28.99
C GLU A 430 3.47 -24.28 30.09
N GLU A 431 4.54 -25.08 30.03
CA GLU A 431 4.72 -26.24 30.92
C GLU A 431 5.17 -25.89 32.35
N SER A 432 5.77 -24.71 32.56
CA SER A 432 6.37 -24.36 33.87
C SER A 432 5.35 -23.91 34.93
N LEU A 433 4.10 -23.59 34.56
CA LEU A 433 3.08 -23.03 35.47
C LEU A 433 2.60 -24.00 36.58
N VAL A 434 2.84 -25.31 36.47
CA VAL A 434 2.13 -26.30 37.28
C VAL A 434 2.54 -26.30 38.77
N ARG A 435 3.80 -25.98 39.09
CA ARG A 435 4.37 -26.23 40.44
C ARG A 435 3.98 -25.20 41.50
N GLY A 436 3.74 -23.94 41.14
CA GLY A 436 3.43 -22.84 42.08
C GLY A 436 2.01 -22.86 42.69
N ARG A 437 1.28 -23.98 42.54
CA ARG A 437 -0.19 -24.03 42.70
C ARG A 437 -0.67 -24.69 44.00
N GLU A 438 0.22 -25.29 44.79
CA GLU A 438 -0.15 -26.01 46.02
C GLU A 438 -0.04 -25.13 47.28
N GLU A 439 1.04 -24.36 47.45
CA GLU A 439 1.27 -23.49 48.63
C GLU A 439 0.19 -22.41 48.77
N LEU A 440 -0.26 -21.87 47.63
CA LEU A 440 -1.35 -20.89 47.49
C LEU A 440 -2.69 -21.36 48.09
N ARG A 441 -2.84 -22.65 48.44
CA ARG A 441 -4.11 -23.24 48.88
C ARG A 441 -4.38 -23.09 50.37
N ALA A 442 -3.35 -23.10 51.23
CA ALA A 442 -3.52 -23.07 52.68
C ALA A 442 -3.86 -21.67 53.22
N ILE A 443 -3.28 -20.62 52.64
CA ILE A 443 -3.46 -19.21 53.04
C ILE A 443 -4.93 -18.78 52.88
N LEU A 444 -5.62 -19.27 51.84
CA LEU A 444 -7.02 -18.94 51.56
C LEU A 444 -7.97 -19.51 52.63
N ASP A 445 -7.62 -20.63 53.26
CA ASP A 445 -8.56 -21.44 54.05
C ASP A 445 -8.87 -20.89 55.46
N ALA A 446 -8.03 -20.00 55.97
CA ALA A 446 -8.19 -19.41 57.30
C ALA A 446 -8.93 -18.06 57.31
N THR A 447 -9.34 -17.54 56.14
CA THR A 447 -10.13 -16.30 56.03
C THR A 447 -11.63 -16.56 56.13
N THR A 448 -12.39 -15.67 56.78
CA THR A 448 -13.86 -15.80 56.94
C THR A 448 -14.66 -15.19 55.79
N GLU A 449 -14.02 -14.40 54.95
CA GLU A 449 -14.56 -13.97 53.65
C GLU A 449 -14.69 -15.18 52.71
N SER A 450 -15.57 -15.11 51.72
CA SER A 450 -15.72 -16.22 50.77
C SER A 450 -14.60 -16.20 49.74
N VAL A 451 -13.58 -17.04 49.95
CA VAL A 451 -12.37 -17.04 49.12
C VAL A 451 -12.36 -18.16 48.09
N PHE A 452 -12.11 -17.81 46.84
CA PHE A 452 -12.09 -18.75 45.73
C PHE A 452 -10.94 -18.42 44.77
N LEU A 453 -9.92 -19.26 44.66
CA LEU A 453 -8.95 -19.22 43.56
C LEU A 453 -9.53 -19.99 42.36
N MET A 454 -9.80 -19.30 41.27
CA MET A 454 -10.36 -19.89 40.06
C MET A 454 -9.48 -19.59 38.84
N ASP A 455 -9.57 -20.41 37.80
CA ASP A 455 -8.85 -20.17 36.54
C ASP A 455 -9.55 -19.11 35.68
N ARG A 456 -8.95 -18.84 34.51
CA ARG A 456 -9.50 -17.95 33.49
C ARG A 456 -10.97 -18.22 33.09
N ASN A 457 -11.50 -19.42 33.34
CA ASN A 457 -12.87 -19.83 33.01
C ASN A 457 -13.76 -20.03 34.25
N SER A 458 -13.31 -19.59 35.42
CA SER A 458 -14.02 -19.72 36.69
C SER A 458 -14.29 -21.15 37.14
N ILE A 459 -13.47 -22.10 36.67
CA ILE A 459 -13.36 -23.41 37.30
C ILE A 459 -12.58 -23.23 38.59
N VAL A 460 -13.07 -23.81 39.69
CA VAL A 460 -12.37 -23.74 40.98
C VAL A 460 -11.03 -24.47 40.90
N LEU A 461 -9.92 -23.75 41.08
CA LEU A 461 -8.60 -24.34 41.29
C LEU A 461 -8.33 -24.59 42.78
N ALA A 462 -8.74 -23.64 43.63
CA ALA A 462 -8.90 -23.81 45.07
C ALA A 462 -10.10 -22.98 45.58
N ILE A 463 -10.75 -23.43 46.64
CA ILE A 463 -11.88 -22.75 47.30
C ILE A 463 -11.69 -22.91 48.80
N ASN A 464 -11.93 -21.85 49.57
CA ASN A 464 -11.89 -21.95 51.02
C ASN A 464 -13.17 -22.58 51.59
N SER A 465 -13.03 -23.17 52.77
CA SER A 465 -14.10 -23.79 53.53
C SER A 465 -15.25 -22.82 53.86
N ALA A 466 -14.99 -21.51 53.96
CA ALA A 466 -16.01 -20.49 54.14
C ALA A 466 -16.87 -20.25 52.88
N ALA A 467 -16.27 -20.28 51.69
CA ALA A 467 -16.94 -20.16 50.41
C ALA A 467 -17.83 -21.37 50.09
N ALA A 468 -17.35 -22.59 50.35
CA ALA A 468 -18.12 -23.82 50.14
C ALA A 468 -19.39 -23.85 51.03
N LYS A 469 -19.28 -23.46 52.31
CA LYS A 469 -20.44 -23.38 53.22
C LYS A 469 -21.49 -22.34 52.82
N ARG A 470 -21.11 -21.20 52.22
CA ARG A 470 -22.09 -20.22 51.68
C ARG A 470 -22.80 -20.70 50.37
N LEU A 471 -22.45 -21.89 49.89
CA LEU A 471 -23.12 -22.64 48.82
C LEU A 471 -23.79 -23.95 49.31
N ASP A 472 -23.71 -24.26 50.61
CA ASP A 472 -24.27 -25.46 51.25
C ASP A 472 -23.76 -26.78 50.64
N ARG A 473 -22.46 -26.85 50.31
CA ARG A 473 -21.77 -28.02 49.74
C ARG A 473 -20.38 -28.23 50.35
N GLU A 474 -19.83 -29.42 50.22
CA GLU A 474 -18.45 -29.72 50.64
C GLU A 474 -17.41 -29.19 49.62
N PRO A 475 -16.24 -28.67 50.04
CA PRO A 475 -15.26 -28.09 49.12
C PRO A 475 -14.80 -29.05 48.00
N THR A 476 -14.69 -30.34 48.31
CA THR A 476 -14.28 -31.41 47.38
C THR A 476 -15.30 -31.69 46.27
N GLU A 477 -16.56 -31.28 46.44
CA GLU A 477 -17.58 -31.36 45.38
C GLU A 477 -17.50 -30.17 44.41
N LEU A 478 -16.97 -29.03 44.85
CA LEU A 478 -16.88 -27.77 44.11
C LEU A 478 -15.52 -27.58 43.41
N LEU A 479 -14.45 -28.20 43.93
CA LEU A 479 -13.12 -28.21 43.33
C LEU A 479 -13.14 -28.83 41.92
N GLY A 480 -12.53 -28.15 40.94
CA GLY A 480 -12.56 -28.57 39.54
C GLY A 480 -13.94 -28.47 38.88
N LYS A 481 -14.94 -27.89 39.53
CA LYS A 481 -16.24 -27.55 38.93
C LYS A 481 -16.28 -26.10 38.49
N TYR A 482 -17.17 -25.83 37.55
CA TYR A 482 -17.66 -24.50 37.27
C TYR A 482 -18.49 -24.03 38.47
N ILE A 483 -17.92 -23.12 39.26
CA ILE A 483 -18.48 -22.76 40.58
C ILE A 483 -19.85 -22.08 40.48
N TYR A 484 -20.17 -21.58 39.29
CA TYR A 484 -21.34 -20.77 39.04
C TYR A 484 -22.59 -21.59 38.68
N ASP A 485 -22.47 -22.90 38.44
CA ASP A 485 -23.64 -23.83 38.44
C ASP A 485 -24.33 -23.89 39.82
N TYR A 486 -23.61 -23.52 40.88
CA TYR A 486 -24.06 -23.60 42.28
C TYR A 486 -24.69 -22.29 42.79
N PHE A 487 -24.62 -21.21 41.99
CA PHE A 487 -25.36 -19.97 42.22
C PHE A 487 -26.58 -19.90 41.29
N PRO A 488 -27.66 -19.17 41.63
CA PRO A 488 -28.75 -18.89 40.70
C PRO A 488 -28.21 -18.24 39.41
N ALA A 489 -28.74 -18.60 38.24
CA ALA A 489 -28.10 -18.33 36.94
C ALA A 489 -27.72 -16.86 36.65
N GLU A 490 -28.33 -15.85 37.26
CA GLU A 490 -27.91 -14.44 37.19
C GLU A 490 -26.74 -14.12 38.12
N VAL A 491 -26.81 -14.58 39.37
CA VAL A 491 -25.78 -14.43 40.42
C VAL A 491 -24.50 -15.16 39.99
N ALA A 492 -24.69 -16.36 39.46
CA ALA A 492 -23.69 -17.13 38.71
C ALA A 492 -22.96 -16.27 37.68
N ARG A 493 -23.72 -15.59 36.80
CA ARG A 493 -23.17 -14.72 35.76
C ARG A 493 -22.51 -13.46 36.29
N HIS A 494 -23.07 -12.73 37.25
CA HIS A 494 -22.45 -11.50 37.77
C HIS A 494 -21.14 -11.77 38.54
N ARG A 495 -21.08 -12.89 39.26
CA ARG A 495 -19.82 -13.37 39.84
C ARG A 495 -18.82 -13.84 38.77
N LEU A 496 -19.23 -14.61 37.76
CA LEU A 496 -18.43 -14.93 36.56
C LEU A 496 -17.95 -13.68 35.79
N GLN A 497 -18.73 -12.62 35.81
CA GLN A 497 -18.43 -11.39 35.11
C GLN A 497 -17.27 -10.66 35.80
N THR A 498 -17.33 -10.51 37.12
CA THR A 498 -16.24 -9.85 37.87
C THR A 498 -14.97 -10.71 37.96
N ALA A 499 -15.14 -12.03 38.01
CA ALA A 499 -14.06 -12.97 37.75
C ALA A 499 -13.24 -12.57 36.52
N ASN A 500 -13.90 -12.51 35.36
CA ASN A 500 -13.27 -12.11 34.11
C ASN A 500 -12.76 -10.67 34.13
N GLU A 501 -13.46 -9.75 34.79
CA GLU A 501 -12.96 -8.37 34.94
C GLU A 501 -11.60 -8.34 35.67
N VAL A 502 -11.42 -9.12 36.73
CA VAL A 502 -10.15 -9.17 37.47
C VAL A 502 -9.06 -9.91 36.73
N ILE A 503 -9.43 -10.93 35.96
CA ILE A 503 -8.56 -11.60 34.98
C ILE A 503 -8.10 -10.66 33.86
N ALA A 504 -8.88 -9.61 33.56
CA ALA A 504 -8.52 -8.59 32.58
C ALA A 504 -7.71 -7.45 33.22
N THR A 505 -8.21 -6.83 34.30
CA THR A 505 -7.61 -5.61 34.88
C THR A 505 -6.23 -5.88 35.46
N GLY A 506 -6.05 -7.00 36.15
CA GLY A 506 -4.79 -7.33 36.80
C GLY A 506 -4.38 -6.41 37.97
N THR A 507 -5.06 -5.29 38.17
CA THR A 507 -5.36 -4.74 39.49
C THR A 507 -6.53 -5.51 40.10
N PRO A 508 -6.67 -5.54 41.44
CA PRO A 508 -7.89 -6.02 42.09
C PRO A 508 -9.14 -5.26 41.63
N ARG A 509 -10.28 -5.96 41.54
CA ARG A 509 -11.60 -5.31 41.53
C ARG A 509 -12.50 -5.89 42.60
N TYR A 510 -12.95 -4.96 43.41
CA TYR A 510 -14.26 -4.96 44.02
C TYR A 510 -15.38 -4.98 42.96
N THR A 511 -16.33 -5.91 43.07
CA THR A 511 -17.69 -5.79 42.53
C THR A 511 -18.69 -5.87 43.66
N GLU A 512 -19.96 -5.74 43.31
CA GLU A 512 -21.06 -5.84 44.23
C GLU A 512 -22.21 -6.63 43.58
N ASP A 513 -22.47 -7.89 43.98
CA ASP A 513 -23.49 -8.76 43.36
C ASP A 513 -24.74 -9.00 44.21
N ASP A 514 -25.92 -8.78 43.63
CA ASP A 514 -27.22 -8.82 44.31
C ASP A 514 -27.85 -10.24 44.22
N ARG A 515 -27.61 -11.07 45.24
CA ARG A 515 -28.17 -12.44 45.40
C ARG A 515 -29.56 -12.38 46.04
N GLY A 516 -30.53 -11.82 45.31
CA GLY A 516 -31.87 -11.57 45.82
C GLY A 516 -31.88 -10.38 46.77
N PRO A 517 -32.20 -10.53 48.07
CA PRO A 517 -32.22 -9.40 49.02
C PRO A 517 -30.83 -9.00 49.57
N TYR A 518 -29.74 -9.64 49.16
CA TYR A 518 -28.38 -9.39 49.68
C TYR A 518 -27.42 -8.94 48.57
N SER A 519 -26.75 -7.79 48.74
CA SER A 519 -25.64 -7.34 47.91
C SER A 519 -24.31 -7.77 48.52
N PHE A 520 -23.46 -8.48 47.77
CA PHE A 520 -22.15 -8.94 48.24
C PHE A 520 -21.00 -8.18 47.56
N ALA A 521 -20.16 -7.52 48.35
CA ALA A 521 -18.90 -6.92 47.94
C ALA A 521 -17.88 -8.03 47.73
N LEU A 522 -17.55 -8.32 46.49
CA LEU A 522 -16.54 -9.33 46.19
C LEU A 522 -15.29 -8.60 45.72
N ASN A 523 -14.27 -8.53 46.57
CA ASN A 523 -12.92 -8.13 46.17
C ASN A 523 -12.25 -9.30 45.46
N TYR A 524 -12.36 -9.32 44.14
CA TYR A 524 -11.54 -10.18 43.32
C TYR A 524 -10.11 -9.59 43.30
N TYR A 525 -9.11 -10.38 43.70
CA TYR A 525 -7.69 -10.08 43.55
C TYR A 525 -7.10 -11.06 42.56
N PRO A 526 -6.46 -10.62 41.47
CA PRO A 526 -5.97 -11.56 40.48
C PRO A 526 -4.69 -12.27 40.98
N VAL A 527 -4.19 -13.24 40.23
CA VAL A 527 -2.88 -13.89 40.44
C VAL A 527 -1.98 -13.50 39.27
N LEU A 528 -1.01 -12.60 39.54
CA LEU A 528 0.14 -12.23 38.68
C LEU A 528 1.40 -12.79 39.36
N ASP A 529 2.51 -12.48 38.74
CA ASP A 529 3.23 -13.46 37.98
C ASP A 529 4.58 -12.72 37.53
N GLU A 530 5.58 -13.28 36.78
CA GLU A 530 6.83 -12.81 36.09
C GLU A 530 6.74 -13.00 34.48
N GLY A 531 6.18 -12.30 33.42
CA GLY A 531 5.42 -11.10 32.77
C GLY A 531 5.07 -9.49 33.06
N ARG A 532 4.05 -8.75 33.64
CA ARG A 532 2.93 -8.67 34.69
C ARG A 532 1.40 -8.68 34.26
N GLN A 533 0.66 -9.77 34.54
CA GLN A 533 -0.73 -10.16 34.12
C GLN A 533 -1.30 -11.29 34.95
N VAL A 534 -2.60 -11.54 34.74
CA VAL A 534 -3.39 -12.61 35.33
C VAL A 534 -3.29 -13.99 34.69
N THR A 535 -2.88 -15.00 35.47
CA THR A 535 -3.02 -16.43 35.15
C THR A 535 -4.34 -17.04 35.63
N GLY A 536 -4.81 -16.58 36.79
CA GLY A 536 -6.11 -16.91 37.41
C GLY A 536 -6.44 -15.86 38.46
N TYR A 537 -7.53 -15.99 39.21
CA TYR A 537 -7.92 -14.97 40.17
C TYR A 537 -8.40 -15.58 41.47
N VAL A 538 -8.13 -14.87 42.55
CA VAL A 538 -8.78 -15.05 43.84
C VAL A 538 -10.02 -14.15 43.90
N VAL A 539 -11.11 -14.64 44.45
CA VAL A 539 -12.27 -13.86 44.92
C VAL A 539 -12.18 -13.76 46.43
N PHE A 540 -12.57 -12.65 47.05
CA PHE A 540 -12.79 -12.52 48.48
C PHE A 540 -14.17 -11.86 48.71
N GLY A 541 -15.12 -12.58 49.29
CA GLY A 541 -16.52 -12.15 49.38
C GLY A 541 -17.02 -11.66 50.75
N ILE A 542 -17.61 -10.46 50.75
CA ILE A 542 -18.10 -9.61 51.85
C ILE A 542 -19.58 -9.21 51.57
N ASP A 543 -20.35 -8.67 52.52
CA ASP A 543 -21.73 -8.14 52.35
C ASP A 543 -21.77 -6.61 52.61
N ILE A 544 -22.66 -5.90 51.93
CA ILE A 544 -22.68 -4.42 51.76
C ILE A 544 -24.08 -3.83 51.53
N THR A 545 -25.14 -4.64 51.64
CA THR A 545 -26.50 -4.35 51.14
C THR A 545 -27.04 -2.94 51.42
N ALA A 546 -26.69 -2.33 52.56
CA ALA A 546 -27.10 -0.97 52.94
C ALA A 546 -26.47 0.17 52.11
N ARG A 547 -25.25 -0.02 51.57
CA ARG A 547 -24.47 1.02 50.88
C ARG A 547 -25.06 1.40 49.52
N LYS A 548 -25.30 0.38 48.67
CA LYS A 548 -25.78 0.56 47.29
C LYS A 548 -27.05 1.39 47.15
N GLN A 549 -27.96 1.34 48.12
CA GLN A 549 -29.24 2.04 48.00
C GLN A 549 -29.08 3.57 48.08
N SER A 550 -28.02 4.06 48.75
CA SER A 550 -27.67 5.49 48.75
C SER A 550 -26.88 5.86 47.50
N GLU A 551 -25.91 5.04 47.08
CA GLU A 551 -25.06 5.32 45.90
C GLU A 551 -25.83 5.23 44.57
N ARG A 552 -26.80 4.32 44.41
CA ARG A 552 -27.54 4.11 43.15
C ARG A 552 -28.28 5.36 42.65
N LYS A 553 -28.81 6.23 43.53
CA LYS A 553 -29.43 7.51 43.12
C LYS A 553 -28.40 8.54 42.65
N THR A 554 -27.23 8.55 43.28
CA THR A 554 -26.11 9.44 42.97
C THR A 554 -25.45 9.03 41.66
N LEU A 555 -25.09 7.75 41.50
CA LEU A 555 -24.43 7.24 40.30
C LEU A 555 -25.31 7.32 39.06
N ALA A 556 -26.62 7.14 39.13
CA ALA A 556 -27.49 7.30 37.95
C ALA A 556 -27.41 8.71 37.33
N LEU A 557 -27.16 9.73 38.15
CA LEU A 557 -26.97 11.13 37.71
C LEU A 557 -25.51 11.45 37.41
N LEU A 558 -24.55 10.87 38.15
CA LEU A 558 -23.11 11.00 37.89
C LEU A 558 -22.69 10.31 36.60
N GLN A 559 -23.03 9.02 36.42
CA GLN A 559 -22.67 8.23 35.24
C GLN A 559 -23.29 8.78 33.96
N ARG A 560 -24.54 9.27 33.98
CA ARG A 560 -25.10 9.93 32.79
C ARG A 560 -24.31 11.20 32.42
N ASN A 561 -23.83 11.96 33.41
CA ASN A 561 -22.99 13.14 33.16
C ASN A 561 -21.57 12.82 32.71
N GLN A 562 -20.95 11.80 33.29
CA GLN A 562 -19.60 11.36 32.94
C GLN A 562 -19.61 10.66 31.59
N LEU A 563 -20.52 9.72 31.33
CA LEU A 563 -20.66 9.12 30.01
C LEU A 563 -20.81 10.20 28.93
N LEU A 564 -21.52 11.30 29.20
CA LEU A 564 -21.70 12.42 28.26
C LEU A 564 -20.56 13.47 28.27
N MET A 565 -19.59 13.43 29.19
CA MET A 565 -18.36 14.25 29.17
C MET A 565 -17.07 13.49 28.86
N ASP A 566 -17.13 12.16 28.92
CA ASP A 566 -16.02 11.22 28.72
C ASP A 566 -16.20 10.40 27.41
N THR A 567 -17.42 10.30 26.85
CA THR A 567 -17.61 10.04 25.39
C THR A 567 -17.49 11.31 24.55
N ALA A 568 -17.43 12.50 25.19
CA ALA A 568 -17.04 13.72 24.49
C ALA A 568 -15.53 13.67 24.19
N ILE A 569 -15.19 13.68 22.90
CA ILE A 569 -13.83 13.43 22.39
C ILE A 569 -12.84 14.58 22.70
N ASP A 570 -13.33 15.70 23.26
CA ASP A 570 -12.56 16.94 23.48
C ASP A 570 -12.11 17.15 24.95
N GLY A 571 -10.93 17.75 25.12
CA GLY A 571 -10.38 18.13 26.42
C GLY A 571 -10.99 19.43 26.98
N ILE A 572 -11.90 19.30 27.93
CA ILE A 572 -12.63 20.42 28.57
C ILE A 572 -11.94 20.83 29.88
N HIS A 573 -11.75 22.13 30.08
CA HIS A 573 -11.14 22.70 31.29
C HIS A 573 -11.68 24.09 31.68
N ILE A 574 -11.44 24.48 32.94
CA ILE A 574 -11.88 25.74 33.55
C ILE A 574 -10.72 26.35 34.36
N VAL A 575 -10.40 27.62 34.13
CA VAL A 575 -9.36 28.38 34.87
C VAL A 575 -9.93 29.64 35.56
N ASP A 576 -9.24 30.14 36.58
CA ASP A 576 -9.55 31.40 37.28
C ASP A 576 -8.92 32.65 36.62
N LEU A 577 -9.07 33.80 37.28
CA LEU A 577 -8.58 35.12 36.82
C LEU A 577 -7.04 35.25 36.82
N ASP A 578 -6.34 34.49 37.68
CA ASP A 578 -4.89 34.41 37.73
C ASP A 578 -4.35 33.25 36.87
N GLY A 579 -5.24 32.56 36.15
CA GLY A 579 -4.94 31.47 35.23
C GLY A 579 -4.75 30.11 35.88
N ARG A 580 -5.09 29.92 37.16
CA ARG A 580 -4.98 28.62 37.86
C ARG A 580 -6.04 27.66 37.35
N LEU A 581 -5.72 26.37 37.21
CA LEU A 581 -6.71 25.36 36.84
C LEU A 581 -7.66 25.05 38.02
N ILE A 582 -8.96 25.07 37.75
CA ILE A 582 -10.01 24.83 38.74
C ILE A 582 -10.71 23.49 38.52
N GLU A 583 -11.02 23.13 37.27
CA GLU A 583 -11.65 21.85 36.93
C GLU A 583 -11.28 21.42 35.50
N ALA A 584 -11.16 20.11 35.26
CA ALA A 584 -10.90 19.55 33.93
C ALA A 584 -11.49 18.12 33.77
N ASN A 585 -11.87 17.75 32.54
CA ASN A 585 -12.23 16.36 32.22
C ASN A 585 -10.98 15.49 32.02
N GLU A 586 -11.18 14.17 31.96
CA GLU A 586 -10.07 13.21 31.85
C GLU A 586 -9.38 13.29 30.49
N ALA A 587 -10.13 13.62 29.43
CA ALA A 587 -9.58 13.91 28.11
C ALA A 587 -8.57 15.07 28.15
N PHE A 588 -8.85 16.18 28.86
CA PHE A 588 -7.91 17.30 28.99
C PHE A 588 -6.63 16.93 29.75
N CYS A 589 -6.76 16.22 30.87
CA CYS A 589 -5.60 15.83 31.68
C CYS A 589 -4.71 14.83 30.91
N THR A 590 -5.32 13.84 30.26
CA THR A 590 -4.63 12.87 29.38
C THR A 590 -4.02 13.53 28.15
N MET A 591 -4.69 14.52 27.56
CA MET A 591 -4.18 15.36 26.48
C MET A 591 -2.97 16.20 26.92
N LEU A 592 -2.84 16.56 28.19
CA LEU A 592 -1.65 17.26 28.71
C LEU A 592 -0.65 16.35 29.45
N GLY A 593 -0.93 15.06 29.63
CA GLY A 593 -0.03 14.12 30.32
C GLY A 593 0.27 14.48 31.79
N TYR A 594 -0.56 15.31 32.41
CA TYR A 594 -0.58 15.52 33.85
C TYR A 594 -1.68 14.63 34.45
N THR A 595 -1.48 14.12 35.67
CA THR A 595 -2.62 13.56 36.41
C THR A 595 -3.61 14.67 36.78
N LYS A 596 -4.82 14.32 37.21
CA LYS A 596 -5.87 15.31 37.52
C LYS A 596 -5.48 16.20 38.72
N GLU A 597 -4.73 15.61 39.63
CA GLU A 597 -4.19 16.20 40.87
C GLU A 597 -3.01 17.13 40.55
N GLU A 598 -2.13 16.71 39.64
CA GLU A 598 -1.02 17.54 39.15
C GLU A 598 -1.54 18.72 38.32
N ALA A 599 -2.53 18.48 37.46
CA ALA A 599 -3.18 19.50 36.66
C ALA A 599 -3.83 20.59 37.55
N ALA A 600 -4.46 20.20 38.66
CA ALA A 600 -5.06 21.13 39.62
C ALA A 600 -4.04 22.03 40.37
N LEU A 601 -2.74 21.73 40.28
CA LEU A 601 -1.67 22.59 40.79
C LEU A 601 -1.08 23.54 39.72
N LEU A 602 -1.49 23.40 38.46
CA LEU A 602 -0.98 24.20 37.34
C LEU A 602 -1.69 25.54 37.19
N THR A 603 -0.97 26.47 36.58
CA THR A 603 -1.54 27.60 35.85
C THR A 603 -1.48 27.36 34.34
N ILE A 604 -2.30 28.08 33.58
CA ILE A 604 -2.31 28.05 32.12
C ILE A 604 -0.96 28.38 31.50
N PHE A 605 -0.10 29.13 32.22
CA PHE A 605 1.27 29.42 31.80
C PHE A 605 2.20 28.19 31.84
N ASP A 606 1.88 27.18 32.66
CA ASP A 606 2.68 25.97 32.82
C ASP A 606 2.45 24.97 31.68
N TRP A 607 1.26 24.98 31.06
CA TRP A 607 0.95 24.19 29.86
C TRP A 607 0.81 25.01 28.56
N GLU A 608 0.77 26.34 28.55
CA GLU A 608 0.86 27.11 27.29
C GLU A 608 2.32 27.15 26.81
N ALA A 609 2.56 26.85 25.53
CA ALA A 609 3.88 26.66 24.93
C ALA A 609 4.19 27.61 23.77
N GLN A 610 3.18 28.17 23.13
CA GLN A 610 3.33 29.10 22.01
C GLN A 610 3.61 30.52 22.48
N TRP A 611 3.02 30.96 23.60
CA TRP A 611 3.10 32.34 24.08
C TRP A 611 3.77 32.46 25.47
N PRO A 612 4.71 33.41 25.67
CA PRO A 612 5.29 33.67 26.98
C PRO A 612 4.28 34.38 27.91
N ARG A 613 4.43 34.20 29.23
CA ARG A 613 3.53 34.75 30.27
C ARG A 613 3.24 36.25 30.10
N GLU A 614 4.26 37.03 29.74
CA GLU A 614 4.19 38.49 29.57
C GLU A 614 3.25 38.91 28.41
N GLU A 615 3.11 38.08 27.37
CA GLU A 615 2.18 38.30 26.26
C GLU A 615 0.80 37.69 26.55
N LEU A 616 0.74 36.62 27.35
CA LEU A 616 -0.50 35.89 27.65
C LEU A 616 -1.35 36.57 28.73
N GLU A 617 -0.77 37.17 29.77
CA GLU A 617 -1.52 37.87 30.83
C GLU A 617 -2.46 38.99 30.31
N PRO A 618 -2.04 39.87 29.37
CA PRO A 618 -2.93 40.84 28.73
C PRO A 618 -4.10 40.20 27.96
N ILE A 619 -3.85 39.06 27.31
CA ILE A 619 -4.86 38.33 26.52
C ILE A 619 -5.92 37.74 27.45
N LEU A 620 -5.51 37.08 28.54
CA LEU A 620 -6.41 36.50 29.55
C LEU A 620 -7.29 37.59 30.19
N ARG A 621 -6.70 38.72 30.62
CA ARG A 621 -7.45 39.84 31.21
C ARG A 621 -8.44 40.47 30.22
N ARG A 622 -8.12 40.51 28.92
CA ARG A 622 -9.07 40.93 27.86
C ARG A 622 -10.19 39.91 27.66
N LEU A 623 -9.89 38.61 27.66
CA LEU A 623 -10.87 37.54 27.41
C LEU A 623 -11.88 37.38 28.55
N VAL A 624 -11.50 37.58 29.82
CA VAL A 624 -12.47 37.55 30.93
C VAL A 624 -13.21 38.89 31.10
N GLY A 625 -12.67 39.98 30.54
CA GLY A 625 -13.35 41.27 30.42
C GLY A 625 -14.45 41.33 29.36
N SER A 626 -14.44 40.44 28.36
CA SER A 626 -15.40 40.40 27.24
C SER A 626 -16.30 39.15 27.28
N PRO A 627 -17.61 39.24 26.96
CA PRO A 627 -18.49 38.07 26.86
C PRO A 627 -18.38 37.33 25.51
N GLU A 628 -17.52 37.74 24.59
CA GLU A 628 -17.38 37.10 23.27
C GLU A 628 -16.67 35.74 23.34
N LYS A 629 -17.04 34.83 22.42
CA LYS A 629 -16.41 33.51 22.28
C LYS A 629 -15.11 33.64 21.49
N ALA A 630 -14.00 33.13 22.02
CA ALA A 630 -12.73 33.05 21.30
C ALA A 630 -12.52 31.62 20.76
N LYS A 631 -12.10 31.51 19.50
CA LYS A 631 -11.61 30.26 18.90
C LYS A 631 -10.25 30.54 18.25
N PHE A 632 -9.25 29.73 18.59
CA PHE A 632 -7.91 29.80 18.02
C PHE A 632 -7.19 28.44 18.10
N GLU A 633 -6.25 28.18 17.20
CA GLU A 633 -5.28 27.10 17.37
C GLU A 633 -4.11 27.62 18.21
N THR A 634 -3.65 26.83 19.19
CA THR A 634 -2.43 27.10 19.99
C THR A 634 -1.65 25.80 20.22
N ILE A 635 -0.48 25.90 20.87
CA ILE A 635 0.38 24.76 21.19
C ILE A 635 0.46 24.59 22.70
N HIS A 636 -0.18 23.54 23.23
CA HIS A 636 0.00 23.18 24.63
C HIS A 636 1.25 22.30 24.84
N ARG A 637 1.92 22.48 25.98
CA ARG A 637 3.04 21.71 26.50
C ARG A 637 2.51 20.71 27.53
N ARG A 638 2.68 19.43 27.22
CA ARG A 638 2.47 18.30 28.13
C ARG A 638 3.50 18.33 29.27
N LYS A 639 3.22 17.63 30.37
CA LYS A 639 4.10 17.52 31.56
C LYS A 639 5.54 17.09 31.25
N ASN A 640 5.71 16.19 30.30
CA ASN A 640 7.01 15.71 29.81
C ASN A 640 7.78 16.72 28.93
N GLY A 641 7.24 17.93 28.72
CA GLY A 641 7.80 18.97 27.86
C GLY A 641 7.38 18.88 26.38
N GLU A 642 6.68 17.82 25.99
CA GLU A 642 6.19 17.57 24.63
C GLU A 642 5.13 18.59 24.21
N ARG A 643 5.07 18.95 22.93
CA ARG A 643 4.20 20.02 22.41
C ARG A 643 3.16 19.45 21.45
N ILE A 644 1.88 19.77 21.68
CA ILE A 644 0.75 19.30 20.87
C ILE A 644 -0.05 20.46 20.27
N ASN A 645 -0.61 20.26 19.08
CA ASN A 645 -1.43 21.25 18.38
C ASN A 645 -2.90 21.08 18.77
N VAL A 646 -3.48 22.10 19.40
CA VAL A 646 -4.84 22.06 19.94
C VAL A 646 -5.69 23.20 19.39
N GLU A 647 -6.92 22.88 18.98
CA GLU A 647 -7.93 23.89 18.66
C GLU A 647 -8.72 24.23 19.93
N VAL A 648 -8.56 25.45 20.44
CA VAL A 648 -9.13 25.88 21.73
C VAL A 648 -10.30 26.85 21.51
N HIS A 649 -11.43 26.55 22.15
CA HIS A 649 -12.68 27.32 22.12
C HIS A 649 -12.98 27.79 23.54
N ALA A 650 -12.76 29.08 23.84
CA ALA A 650 -12.86 29.65 25.18
C ALA A 650 -14.00 30.69 25.33
N ARG A 651 -14.58 30.75 26.54
CA ARG A 651 -15.58 31.76 26.96
C ARG A 651 -15.51 32.02 28.46
N SER A 652 -15.85 33.21 28.93
CA SER A 652 -16.00 33.44 30.38
C SER A 652 -17.34 32.89 30.91
N VAL A 653 -17.33 32.41 32.16
CA VAL A 653 -18.49 31.89 32.90
C VAL A 653 -18.44 32.45 34.34
N LEU A 654 -19.59 32.58 34.99
CA LEU A 654 -19.73 33.13 36.34
C LEU A 654 -20.29 32.03 37.27
N LEU A 655 -19.59 31.74 38.37
CA LEU A 655 -19.95 30.73 39.39
C LEU A 655 -19.72 31.31 40.78
N ASP A 656 -20.68 31.13 41.67
CA ASP A 656 -20.65 31.55 43.08
C ASP A 656 -20.16 33.00 43.33
N GLY A 657 -20.49 33.89 42.39
CA GLY A 657 -20.12 35.31 42.41
C GLY A 657 -18.76 35.63 41.79
N ALA A 658 -17.90 34.64 41.57
CA ALA A 658 -16.60 34.76 40.91
C ALA A 658 -16.68 34.50 39.40
N ARG A 659 -15.67 34.97 38.65
CA ARG A 659 -15.56 34.79 37.19
C ARG A 659 -14.42 33.84 36.84
N TYR A 660 -14.71 32.93 35.92
CA TYR A 660 -13.80 31.90 35.42
C TYR A 660 -13.79 31.93 33.89
N LEU A 661 -12.84 31.20 33.28
CA LEU A 661 -12.76 30.98 31.84
C LEU A 661 -12.91 29.49 31.55
N TYR A 662 -13.99 29.11 30.85
CA TYR A 662 -14.26 27.76 30.37
C TYR A 662 -13.67 27.61 28.97
N ALA A 663 -12.97 26.50 28.70
CA ALA A 663 -12.41 26.21 27.40
C ALA A 663 -12.52 24.71 27.02
N SER A 664 -12.95 24.44 25.78
CA SER A 664 -12.84 23.12 25.17
C SER A 664 -11.64 23.10 24.21
N SER A 665 -10.83 22.05 24.27
CA SER A 665 -9.58 21.90 23.52
C SER A 665 -9.61 20.59 22.76
N ARG A 666 -9.68 20.66 21.42
CA ARG A 666 -9.64 19.46 20.57
C ARG A 666 -8.20 19.20 20.13
N ASP A 667 -7.66 18.02 20.44
CA ASP A 667 -6.42 17.55 19.82
C ASP A 667 -6.71 17.23 18.35
N ILE A 668 -6.16 18.04 17.45
CA ILE A 668 -6.38 17.92 16.00
C ILE A 668 -5.27 17.12 15.31
N THR A 669 -4.37 16.49 16.08
CA THR A 669 -3.17 15.81 15.59
C THR A 669 -3.51 14.59 14.73
N GLU A 670 -4.53 13.79 15.07
CA GLU A 670 -4.98 12.68 14.21
C GLU A 670 -5.73 13.16 12.96
N ARG A 671 -6.55 14.22 13.04
CA ARG A 671 -7.26 14.74 11.86
C ARG A 671 -6.28 15.22 10.78
N LYS A 672 -5.23 15.95 11.17
CA LYS A 672 -4.18 16.41 10.24
C LYS A 672 -3.29 15.27 9.72
N LYS A 673 -3.36 14.05 10.28
CA LYS A 673 -2.82 12.81 9.65
C LYS A 673 -3.82 12.18 8.69
N ALA A 674 -5.09 12.06 9.08
CA ALA A 674 -6.12 11.38 8.30
C ALA A 674 -6.45 12.09 6.97
N GLU A 675 -6.52 13.42 6.97
CA GLU A 675 -6.71 14.21 5.74
C GLU A 675 -5.55 14.07 4.74
N LYS A 676 -4.38 13.59 5.20
CA LYS A 676 -3.20 13.32 4.37
C LYS A 676 -3.24 11.93 3.69
N LEU A 677 -4.12 11.03 4.12
CA LEU A 677 -4.12 9.60 3.71
C LEU A 677 -5.17 9.22 2.66
N LEU A 678 -6.22 10.03 2.44
CA LEU A 678 -7.28 9.69 1.47
C LEU A 678 -6.84 9.84 -0.01
N ALA A 679 -5.72 10.53 -0.26
CA ALA A 679 -5.26 10.84 -1.62
C ALA A 679 -4.52 9.69 -2.35
N GLU A 680 -4.16 8.59 -1.66
CA GLU A 680 -3.21 7.59 -2.18
C GLU A 680 -3.83 6.22 -2.56
N SER A 681 -5.17 6.07 -2.46
CA SER A 681 -5.80 4.74 -2.33
C SER A 681 -6.02 3.91 -3.62
N GLU A 682 -6.45 4.52 -4.75
CA GLU A 682 -7.22 3.78 -5.78
C GLU A 682 -6.42 2.91 -6.77
N GLU A 683 -5.83 1.85 -6.20
CA GLU A 683 -6.16 0.47 -6.58
C GLU A 683 -5.69 -0.02 -7.96
N ARG A 684 -4.38 0.12 -8.21
CA ARG A 684 -3.64 -0.91 -8.98
C ARG A 684 -2.32 -1.38 -8.37
N TYR A 685 -1.86 -0.74 -7.30
CA TYR A 685 -0.69 -1.16 -6.51
C TYR A 685 -1.00 -2.23 -5.45
N ARG A 686 -2.28 -2.43 -5.12
CA ARG A 686 -2.74 -3.11 -3.89
C ARG A 686 -2.32 -4.58 -3.72
N LEU A 687 -2.01 -5.32 -4.79
CA LEU A 687 -1.83 -6.79 -4.72
C LEU A 687 -0.39 -7.30 -4.95
N THR A 688 0.61 -6.42 -4.91
CA THR A 688 2.04 -6.82 -4.98
C THR A 688 2.88 -6.27 -3.82
N VAL A 689 2.44 -5.21 -3.14
CA VAL A 689 3.17 -4.57 -2.02
C VAL A 689 2.80 -5.18 -0.65
N GLU A 690 1.64 -5.84 -0.51
CA GLU A 690 1.15 -6.42 0.76
C GLU A 690 2.01 -7.54 1.38
N ALA A 691 3.12 -7.94 0.75
CA ALA A 691 4.01 -9.01 1.21
C ALA A 691 5.23 -8.54 2.04
N ILE A 692 5.62 -7.26 1.98
CA ILE A 692 6.83 -6.74 2.65
C ILE A 692 6.48 -5.43 3.36
N ASN A 693 6.63 -5.41 4.69
CA ASN A 693 6.09 -4.35 5.55
C ASN A 693 7.17 -3.38 6.08
N GLU A 694 8.16 -3.05 5.24
CA GLU A 694 9.27 -2.14 5.54
C GLU A 694 9.30 -0.98 4.52
N GLY A 695 9.87 0.17 4.87
CA GLY A 695 9.99 1.35 3.97
C GLY A 695 11.44 1.67 3.59
N MET A 696 11.70 1.94 2.31
CA MET A 696 13.05 1.98 1.71
C MET A 696 13.58 3.40 1.43
N TRP A 697 14.90 3.56 1.51
CA TRP A 697 15.62 4.81 1.18
C TRP A 697 16.95 4.56 0.47
N ASP A 698 17.37 5.51 -0.36
CA ASP A 698 18.56 5.48 -1.23
C ASP A 698 19.26 6.85 -1.24
N TRP A 699 20.57 6.89 -1.02
CA TRP A 699 21.37 8.11 -0.84
C TRP A 699 22.62 8.08 -1.72
N GLU A 700 22.78 9.06 -2.63
CA GLU A 700 24.05 9.32 -3.30
C GLU A 700 24.91 10.33 -2.51
N LEU A 701 26.07 9.87 -2.06
CA LEU A 701 27.08 10.64 -1.33
C LEU A 701 27.86 11.52 -2.29
N GLY A 702 28.08 12.78 -1.89
CA GLY A 702 28.80 13.80 -2.68
C GLY A 702 27.91 14.63 -3.62
N SER A 703 26.78 14.11 -4.10
CA SER A 703 25.73 14.94 -4.74
C SER A 703 24.70 15.47 -3.73
N GLY A 704 24.58 14.82 -2.56
CA GLY A 704 23.67 15.20 -1.49
C GLY A 704 22.22 14.75 -1.71
N ASN A 705 21.95 14.02 -2.79
CA ASN A 705 20.61 13.63 -3.19
C ASN A 705 20.18 12.33 -2.48
N ILE A 706 19.09 12.39 -1.70
CA ILE A 706 18.48 11.23 -1.03
C ILE A 706 17.06 11.06 -1.57
N VAL A 707 16.71 9.83 -1.93
CA VAL A 707 15.41 9.43 -2.47
C VAL A 707 14.83 8.34 -1.57
N CYS A 708 13.77 8.69 -0.83
CA CYS A 708 12.98 7.72 -0.08
C CYS A 708 11.77 7.25 -0.90
N ASP A 709 11.32 6.02 -0.69
CA ASP A 709 10.07 5.53 -1.26
C ASP A 709 8.84 6.05 -0.49
N ALA A 710 7.65 5.87 -1.07
CA ALA A 710 6.39 6.27 -0.44
C ALA A 710 6.15 5.55 0.90
N ARG A 711 6.68 4.32 1.07
CA ARG A 711 6.47 3.54 2.30
C ARG A 711 7.29 4.11 3.46
N TRP A 712 8.53 4.53 3.22
CA TRP A 712 9.38 5.24 4.18
C TRP A 712 8.74 6.56 4.61
N TYR A 713 8.24 7.36 3.66
CA TYR A 713 7.47 8.56 3.98
C TYR A 713 6.22 8.22 4.80
N SER A 714 5.50 7.13 4.52
CA SER A 714 4.31 6.69 5.28
C SER A 714 4.61 6.20 6.71
N ILE A 715 5.72 5.46 6.92
CA ILE A 715 6.15 4.99 8.26
C ILE A 715 6.49 6.18 9.17
N LEU A 716 6.89 7.30 8.57
CA LEU A 716 7.25 8.55 9.24
C LEU A 716 6.22 9.69 9.05
N GLY A 717 5.08 9.44 8.39
CA GLY A 717 3.99 10.41 8.18
C GLY A 717 4.30 11.67 7.33
N TYR A 718 5.39 11.69 6.57
CA TYR A 718 5.73 12.80 5.65
C TYR A 718 5.02 12.62 4.29
N ALA A 719 4.88 13.69 3.51
CA ALA A 719 4.49 13.60 2.10
C ALA A 719 5.71 13.60 1.15
N PRO A 720 5.65 12.92 0.00
CA PRO A 720 6.74 12.92 -0.97
C PRO A 720 7.12 14.32 -1.45
N GLY A 721 8.38 14.72 -1.27
CA GLY A 721 8.90 16.03 -1.68
C GLY A 721 8.57 17.20 -0.75
N GLU A 722 7.80 16.99 0.32
CA GLU A 722 7.51 17.99 1.37
C GLU A 722 8.76 18.38 2.17
N PHE A 723 9.75 17.48 2.21
CA PHE A 723 10.99 17.63 2.94
C PHE A 723 12.19 17.73 2.00
N ALA A 724 13.02 18.75 2.18
CA ALA A 724 14.27 18.94 1.44
C ALA A 724 15.33 17.92 1.90
N MET A 725 15.26 16.73 1.32
CA MET A 725 16.10 15.57 1.59
C MET A 725 17.59 15.92 1.65
N SER A 726 18.14 16.00 2.86
CA SER A 726 19.53 16.30 3.15
C SER A 726 19.97 15.60 4.43
N TYR A 727 21.24 15.21 4.50
CA TYR A 727 21.78 14.38 5.59
C TYR A 727 21.62 15.02 6.97
N ASP A 728 21.97 16.31 7.09
CA ASP A 728 21.86 17.05 8.35
C ASP A 728 20.41 17.07 8.85
N ALA A 729 19.45 17.35 7.97
CA ALA A 729 18.04 17.44 8.32
C ALA A 729 17.43 16.10 8.76
N LEU A 730 18.01 14.96 8.33
CA LEU A 730 17.65 13.63 8.85
C LEU A 730 18.28 13.36 10.23
N LEU A 731 19.55 13.73 10.42
CA LEU A 731 20.23 13.57 11.72
C LEU A 731 19.54 14.35 12.84
N TRP A 732 19.01 15.55 12.56
CA TRP A 732 18.24 16.35 13.54
C TRP A 732 16.92 15.70 14.02
N ARG A 733 16.55 14.51 13.52
CA ARG A 733 15.33 13.76 13.89
C ARG A 733 15.58 12.38 14.51
N VAL A 734 16.80 12.04 14.89
CA VAL A 734 17.06 10.89 15.78
C VAL A 734 16.95 11.36 17.25
N HIS A 735 16.45 10.51 18.15
CA HIS A 735 16.31 10.85 19.58
C HIS A 735 17.66 11.25 20.20
N PRO A 736 17.73 12.29 21.06
CA PRO A 736 18.99 12.77 21.65
C PRO A 736 19.91 11.69 22.22
N ASP A 737 19.43 10.81 23.10
CA ASP A 737 20.22 9.68 23.63
C ASP A 737 20.54 8.57 22.61
N ASP A 738 19.84 8.52 21.46
CA ASP A 738 20.18 7.63 20.34
C ASP A 738 21.10 8.29 19.29
N LEU A 739 21.22 9.64 19.27
CA LEU A 739 22.02 10.38 18.27
C LEU A 739 23.48 9.93 18.21
N VAL A 740 24.08 9.67 19.37
CA VAL A 740 25.48 9.24 19.46
C VAL A 740 25.64 7.85 18.84
N ARG A 741 24.80 6.90 19.25
CA ARG A 741 24.76 5.53 18.70
C ARG A 741 24.53 5.53 17.19
N VAL A 742 23.56 6.29 16.70
CA VAL A 742 23.23 6.33 15.26
C VAL A 742 24.33 7.04 14.44
N LYS A 743 25.03 8.04 14.99
CA LYS A 743 26.23 8.60 14.33
C LYS A 743 27.37 7.58 14.27
N GLU A 744 27.64 6.86 15.34
CA GLU A 744 28.62 5.76 15.35
C GLU A 744 28.23 4.61 14.41
N ASP A 745 26.93 4.32 14.26
CA ASP A 745 26.41 3.34 13.29
C ASP A 745 26.60 3.84 11.84
N MET A 746 26.39 5.13 11.56
CA MET A 746 26.65 5.74 10.25
C MET A 746 28.15 5.83 9.93
N GLU A 747 29.01 6.11 10.91
CA GLU A 747 30.47 6.09 10.73
C GLU A 747 31.00 4.67 10.51
N ARG A 748 30.43 3.66 11.18
CA ARG A 748 30.69 2.24 10.89
C ARG A 748 30.19 1.84 9.49
N LEU A 749 29.03 2.34 9.06
CA LEU A 749 28.51 2.14 7.70
C LEU A 749 29.39 2.80 6.63
N ALA A 750 30.10 3.89 6.97
CA ALA A 750 31.05 4.53 6.07
C ALA A 750 32.40 3.79 5.94
N GLN A 751 32.71 2.89 6.88
CA GLN A 751 33.99 2.17 6.96
C GLN A 751 33.87 0.65 6.71
N SER A 752 32.65 0.09 6.75
CA SER A 752 32.38 -1.34 6.58
C SER A 752 31.60 -1.66 5.30
N ARG A 753 31.70 -2.91 4.84
CA ARG A 753 30.93 -3.48 3.71
C ARG A 753 29.76 -4.35 4.14
N ASP A 754 29.52 -4.48 5.45
CA ASP A 754 28.44 -5.27 6.01
C ASP A 754 27.15 -4.45 6.20
N THR A 755 26.03 -5.14 6.41
CA THR A 755 24.75 -4.49 6.69
C THR A 755 24.73 -4.04 8.15
N VAL A 756 24.61 -2.74 8.38
CA VAL A 756 24.43 -2.19 9.74
C VAL A 756 22.96 -2.26 10.10
N VAL A 757 22.66 -2.85 11.26
CA VAL A 757 21.31 -2.90 11.84
C VAL A 757 21.33 -2.11 13.15
N SER A 758 20.40 -1.17 13.31
CA SER A 758 20.28 -0.37 14.54
C SER A 758 18.81 -0.19 14.90
N GLU A 759 18.49 -0.36 16.19
CA GLU A 759 17.18 -0.06 16.75
C GLU A 759 17.26 1.31 17.43
N PHE A 760 16.47 2.28 16.97
CA PHE A 760 16.50 3.66 17.47
C PHE A 760 15.12 4.31 17.43
N ARG A 761 14.94 5.30 18.30
CA ARG A 761 13.77 6.19 18.31
C ARG A 761 13.97 7.26 17.24
N PHE A 762 13.25 7.15 16.13
CA PHE A 762 13.21 8.18 15.11
C PHE A 762 11.98 9.08 15.32
N ARG A 763 12.13 10.37 15.01
CA ARG A 763 11.10 11.39 15.14
C ARG A 763 10.28 11.49 13.86
N ASP A 764 8.99 11.13 13.94
CA ASP A 764 8.09 11.17 12.79
C ASP A 764 7.56 12.59 12.48
N SER A 765 6.65 12.73 11.53
CA SER A 765 6.15 14.02 11.06
C SER A 765 5.33 14.81 12.08
N VAL A 766 4.86 14.16 13.14
CA VAL A 766 4.19 14.78 14.29
C VAL A 766 5.06 14.78 15.54
N ASP A 767 6.38 14.73 15.34
CA ASP A 767 7.40 14.93 16.37
C ASP A 767 7.49 13.82 17.45
N ALA A 768 6.83 12.67 17.20
CA ALA A 768 6.70 11.53 18.11
C ALA A 768 7.77 10.44 17.87
N TRP A 769 8.07 9.65 18.90
CA TRP A 769 9.15 8.65 18.90
C TRP A 769 8.66 7.25 18.52
N ARG A 770 9.10 6.75 17.35
CA ARG A 770 8.85 5.36 16.91
C ARG A 770 10.09 4.49 17.07
N TRP A 771 9.91 3.28 17.59
CA TRP A 771 10.96 2.26 17.61
C TRP A 771 11.12 1.65 16.21
N LEU A 772 12.04 2.21 15.45
CA LEU A 772 12.41 1.69 14.13
C LEU A 772 13.65 0.83 14.25
N GLN A 773 13.59 -0.36 13.66
CA GLN A 773 14.79 -1.12 13.28
C GLN A 773 15.19 -0.66 11.87
N GLY A 774 16.26 0.12 11.79
CA GLY A 774 16.90 0.49 10.53
C GLY A 774 17.92 -0.54 10.09
N ARG A 775 17.92 -0.89 8.80
CA ARG A 775 18.91 -1.78 8.16
C ARG A 775 19.51 -1.07 6.96
N ALA A 776 20.81 -0.82 6.95
CA ALA A 776 21.47 -0.01 5.93
C ALA A 776 22.77 -0.64 5.40
N LYS A 777 23.08 -0.40 4.11
CA LYS A 777 24.27 -0.93 3.44
C LYS A 777 24.80 0.01 2.34
N ALA A 778 26.10 0.22 2.30
CA ALA A 778 26.79 0.91 1.21
C ALA A 778 26.92 0.00 -0.04
N VAL A 779 26.39 0.46 -1.17
CA VAL A 779 26.24 -0.32 -2.43
C VAL A 779 27.14 0.14 -3.56
N GLU A 780 27.57 1.40 -3.58
CA GLU A 780 28.57 1.92 -4.52
C GLU A 780 29.71 2.60 -3.76
N TRP A 781 30.92 2.59 -4.32
CA TRP A 781 32.15 3.07 -3.69
C TRP A 781 33.02 3.80 -4.74
N ASN A 782 33.76 4.83 -4.30
CA ASN A 782 34.69 5.61 -5.13
C ASN A 782 36.08 4.94 -5.18
N GLU A 783 36.94 5.38 -6.11
CA GLU A 783 38.30 4.83 -6.29
C GLU A 783 39.26 5.12 -5.12
N ASP A 784 38.92 6.09 -4.25
CA ASP A 784 39.66 6.40 -3.01
C ASP A 784 39.25 5.52 -1.81
N GLY A 785 38.24 4.65 -1.98
CA GLY A 785 37.71 3.79 -0.93
C GLY A 785 36.56 4.39 -0.10
N SER A 786 36.14 5.62 -0.37
CA SER A 786 34.94 6.20 0.24
C SER A 786 33.65 5.61 -0.36
N PRO A 787 32.56 5.44 0.41
CA PRO A 787 31.27 5.03 -0.15
C PRO A 787 30.68 6.17 -1.00
N ARG A 788 30.09 5.78 -2.13
CA ARG A 788 29.40 6.66 -3.09
C ARG A 788 27.88 6.60 -2.94
N ARG A 789 27.32 5.46 -2.54
CA ARG A 789 25.86 5.29 -2.44
C ARG A 789 25.48 4.30 -1.35
N VAL A 790 24.41 4.60 -0.62
CA VAL A 790 23.91 3.83 0.53
C VAL A 790 22.41 3.61 0.35
N VAL A 791 21.93 2.39 0.63
CA VAL A 791 20.48 2.07 0.67
C VAL A 791 20.12 1.44 2.01
N GLY A 792 18.85 1.54 2.41
CA GLY A 792 18.36 0.88 3.60
C GLY A 792 16.85 0.77 3.70
N THR A 793 16.39 0.01 4.69
CA THR A 793 14.97 -0.16 5.07
C THR A 793 14.74 0.22 6.53
N HIS A 794 13.49 0.53 6.88
CA HIS A 794 13.02 0.69 8.25
C HIS A 794 11.78 -0.17 8.51
N ALA A 795 11.78 -0.88 9.65
CA ALA A 795 10.67 -1.68 10.15
C ALA A 795 10.23 -1.21 11.56
N ASP A 796 8.93 -1.19 11.84
CA ASP A 796 8.39 -0.90 13.18
C ASP A 796 8.35 -2.20 14.02
N ILE A 797 9.06 -2.20 15.15
CA ILE A 797 9.23 -3.39 16.01
C ILE A 797 8.41 -3.33 17.31
N SER A 798 7.56 -2.31 17.48
CA SER A 798 6.96 -1.93 18.77
C SER A 798 6.16 -3.06 19.44
N ARG A 799 5.51 -3.93 18.67
CA ARG A 799 4.72 -5.06 19.21
C ARG A 799 5.56 -6.14 19.90
N ARG A 800 6.79 -6.43 19.41
CA ARG A 800 7.64 -7.50 19.96
C ARG A 800 7.99 -7.23 21.43
N LYS A 801 8.26 -5.96 21.76
CA LYS A 801 8.62 -5.52 23.12
C LYS A 801 7.47 -5.56 24.13
N ALA A 802 6.23 -5.78 23.70
CA ALA A 802 5.11 -6.01 24.62
C ALA A 802 5.10 -7.43 25.20
N ALA A 803 5.55 -8.44 24.46
CA ALA A 803 5.53 -9.85 24.89
C ALA A 803 6.74 -10.26 25.77
N GLU A 804 7.83 -9.48 25.78
CA GLU A 804 8.89 -9.64 26.78
C GLU A 804 8.49 -9.04 28.13
N ASN A 805 7.61 -8.03 28.12
CA ASN A 805 6.78 -7.70 29.28
C ASN A 805 5.66 -8.73 29.50
N GLU A 806 5.71 -9.89 28.82
CA GLU A 806 5.09 -11.15 29.24
C GLU A 806 6.09 -12.08 30.01
N LEU A 807 7.35 -11.65 30.32
CA LEU A 807 8.23 -12.23 31.40
C LEU A 807 8.66 -11.45 32.76
N GLN A 808 7.98 -10.37 33.28
CA GLN A 808 7.47 -10.14 34.74
C GLN A 808 5.90 -10.31 35.41
N GLN A 809 4.68 -11.08 35.29
CA GLN A 809 3.76 -12.24 34.61
C GLN A 809 4.14 -13.87 34.33
N SER A 810 4.55 -15.04 35.02
CA SER A 810 4.92 -15.97 36.26
C SER A 810 4.89 -15.88 37.89
N LYS A 811 5.63 -15.04 38.71
CA LYS A 811 5.47 -14.77 40.22
C LYS A 811 4.86 -13.44 40.86
N ASP A 812 5.13 -12.17 40.47
CA ASP A 812 4.97 -10.87 41.23
C ASP A 812 3.65 -10.55 42.01
N ARG A 813 2.48 -11.18 41.76
CA ARG A 813 1.23 -10.94 42.56
C ARG A 813 1.11 -11.96 43.67
N LEU A 814 1.93 -13.01 43.68
CA LEU A 814 2.15 -13.79 44.89
C LEU A 814 2.70 -12.88 46.01
N HIS A 815 3.41 -11.81 45.66
CA HIS A 815 3.64 -10.65 46.55
C HIS A 815 2.39 -9.75 46.69
N MET A 816 1.89 -9.19 45.58
CA MET A 816 0.83 -8.16 45.60
C MET A 816 -0.48 -8.62 46.28
N LEU A 817 -0.84 -9.91 46.24
CA LEU A 817 -2.01 -10.49 46.93
C LEU A 817 -1.95 -10.29 48.45
N LEU A 818 -0.76 -10.42 49.04
CA LEU A 818 -0.55 -10.30 50.48
C LEU A 818 -0.41 -8.84 50.91
N THR A 819 0.19 -7.99 50.09
CA THR A 819 0.36 -6.55 50.38
C THR A 819 -0.84 -5.68 50.01
N SER A 820 -1.91 -6.24 49.44
CA SER A 820 -3.11 -5.49 49.03
C SER A 820 -4.35 -5.71 49.91
N MET A 821 -4.26 -6.51 50.97
CA MET A 821 -5.32 -6.61 51.96
C MET A 821 -5.39 -5.31 52.79
N GLN A 822 -6.58 -4.69 52.87
CA GLN A 822 -6.79 -3.45 53.63
C GLN A 822 -6.84 -3.69 55.15
N ASP A 823 -7.13 -4.92 55.56
CA ASP A 823 -7.16 -5.32 56.96
C ASP A 823 -5.76 -5.70 57.45
N ARG A 824 -5.44 -5.40 58.70
CA ARG A 824 -4.19 -5.86 59.32
C ARG A 824 -4.28 -7.36 59.65
N VAL A 825 -3.31 -8.13 59.18
CA VAL A 825 -3.22 -9.59 59.36
C VAL A 825 -2.05 -9.93 60.29
N LEU A 826 -2.32 -10.63 61.39
CA LEU A 826 -1.34 -11.14 62.34
C LEU A 826 -1.35 -12.67 62.32
N VAL A 827 -0.20 -13.30 62.12
CA VAL A 827 -0.01 -14.76 62.23
C VAL A 827 0.83 -15.04 63.48
N PHE A 828 0.39 -15.96 64.33
CA PHE A 828 1.07 -16.32 65.58
C PHE A 828 1.06 -17.82 65.84
N ASP A 829 2.00 -18.29 66.66
CA ASP A 829 2.12 -19.70 67.04
C ASP A 829 1.07 -20.12 68.10
N THR A 830 1.12 -21.39 68.51
CA THR A 830 0.23 -21.93 69.56
C THR A 830 0.55 -21.45 70.98
N GLY A 831 1.66 -20.72 71.17
CA GLY A 831 1.99 -20.00 72.41
C GLY A 831 1.53 -18.54 72.41
N GLY A 832 1.00 -18.04 71.30
CA GLY A 832 0.54 -16.65 71.14
C GLY A 832 1.57 -15.68 70.56
N TYR A 833 2.77 -16.15 70.16
CA TYR A 833 3.83 -15.30 69.65
C TYR A 833 3.65 -14.97 68.16
N VAL A 834 3.63 -13.69 67.79
CA VAL A 834 3.45 -13.24 66.40
C VAL A 834 4.68 -13.58 65.56
N THR A 835 4.51 -14.49 64.60
CA THR A 835 5.54 -14.97 63.68
C THR A 835 5.62 -14.13 62.41
N GLU A 836 4.49 -13.62 61.93
CA GLU A 836 4.39 -12.73 60.76
C GLU A 836 3.29 -11.68 60.99
N SER A 837 3.53 -10.44 60.54
CA SER A 837 2.60 -9.32 60.68
C SER A 837 2.55 -8.55 59.36
N PHE A 838 1.40 -8.59 58.68
CA PHE A 838 1.14 -7.85 57.45
C PHE A 838 0.15 -6.71 57.76
N ALA A 839 0.60 -5.47 57.56
CA ALA A 839 -0.26 -4.29 57.65
C ALA A 839 -0.70 -3.85 56.25
N GLY A 840 -1.91 -3.30 56.14
CA GLY A 840 -2.25 -2.43 55.02
C GLY A 840 -1.35 -1.17 55.00
N PRO A 841 -1.22 -0.48 53.86
CA PRO A 841 -0.17 0.54 53.65
C PRO A 841 -0.30 1.84 54.48
N ASP A 842 -1.38 2.04 55.24
CA ASP A 842 -1.56 3.22 56.08
C ASP A 842 -0.95 3.04 57.49
N GLU A 843 0.31 3.46 57.65
CA GLU A 843 1.00 3.54 58.96
C GLU A 843 0.35 4.53 59.96
N HIS A 844 -0.67 5.28 59.53
CA HIS A 844 -1.33 6.35 60.30
C HIS A 844 -2.72 5.94 60.86
N GLY A 845 -3.09 4.66 60.78
CA GLY A 845 -4.29 4.14 61.44
C GLY A 845 -4.14 3.98 62.97
N PRO A 846 -5.16 3.51 63.69
CA PRO A 846 -5.14 3.27 65.14
C PRO A 846 -4.27 2.07 65.57
N TYR A 847 -3.33 1.65 64.73
CA TYR A 847 -2.67 0.35 64.78
C TYR A 847 -1.20 0.50 65.18
N LEU A 848 -0.84 -0.03 66.36
CA LEU A 848 0.55 -0.10 66.83
C LEU A 848 1.49 -0.69 65.74
N PRO A 849 2.71 -0.17 65.55
CA PRO A 849 3.66 -0.61 64.51
C PRO A 849 3.95 -2.13 64.49
N PRO A 850 4.23 -2.73 63.31
CA PRO A 850 4.49 -4.17 63.17
C PRO A 850 5.63 -4.70 64.06
N GLU A 851 6.68 -3.92 64.26
CA GLU A 851 7.89 -4.31 65.03
C GLU A 851 7.62 -4.49 66.52
N LEU A 852 6.49 -3.97 67.04
CA LEU A 852 6.07 -4.19 68.42
C LEU A 852 5.42 -5.57 68.64
N PHE A 853 4.88 -6.19 67.58
CA PHE A 853 4.27 -7.52 67.65
C PHE A 853 5.26 -8.64 67.36
N MET A 854 6.12 -8.48 66.35
CA MET A 854 7.00 -9.54 65.85
C MET A 854 7.86 -10.18 66.97
N GLY A 855 7.67 -11.48 67.17
CA GLY A 855 8.36 -12.28 68.18
C GLY A 855 7.87 -12.09 69.62
N ARG A 856 6.73 -11.41 69.86
CA ARG A 856 6.11 -11.20 71.17
C ARG A 856 4.71 -11.78 71.24
N SER A 857 4.20 -11.99 72.47
CA SER A 857 2.81 -12.39 72.67
C SER A 857 1.86 -11.20 72.45
N TYR A 858 0.71 -11.43 71.81
CA TYR A 858 -0.31 -10.39 71.63
C TYR A 858 -0.83 -9.83 72.97
N ASP A 859 -0.85 -10.65 74.04
CA ASP A 859 -1.26 -10.24 75.40
C ASP A 859 -0.34 -9.17 76.01
N GLU A 860 0.92 -9.07 75.56
CA GLU A 860 1.90 -8.08 76.02
C GLU A 860 1.80 -6.72 75.30
N VAL A 861 1.07 -6.68 74.19
CA VAL A 861 1.08 -5.55 73.24
C VAL A 861 -0.29 -4.85 73.12
N LEU A 862 -1.39 -5.60 73.26
CA LEU A 862 -2.75 -5.07 73.19
C LEU A 862 -3.30 -4.64 74.57
N PRO A 863 -4.24 -3.68 74.64
CA PRO A 863 -4.95 -3.32 75.88
C PRO A 863 -5.65 -4.53 76.50
N SER A 864 -5.68 -4.64 77.82
CA SER A 864 -6.09 -5.88 78.51
C SER A 864 -7.54 -6.32 78.24
N ASP A 865 -8.44 -5.40 77.93
CA ASP A 865 -9.82 -5.67 77.52
C ASP A 865 -9.94 -6.18 76.08
N VAL A 866 -8.99 -5.80 75.21
CA VAL A 866 -8.82 -6.33 73.85
C VAL A 866 -8.13 -7.71 73.90
N SER A 867 -7.01 -7.82 74.62
CA SER A 867 -6.27 -9.07 74.83
C SER A 867 -7.14 -10.17 75.42
N THR A 868 -8.02 -9.84 76.38
CA THR A 868 -9.01 -10.78 76.91
C THR A 868 -9.92 -11.34 75.80
N ARG A 869 -10.40 -10.52 74.87
CA ARG A 869 -11.24 -10.98 73.74
C ARG A 869 -10.46 -11.85 72.76
N PHE A 870 -9.18 -11.56 72.51
CA PHE A 870 -8.30 -12.44 71.74
C PHE A 870 -8.13 -13.79 72.45
N SER A 871 -7.79 -13.81 73.73
CA SER A 871 -7.59 -15.04 74.52
C SER A 871 -8.87 -15.88 74.66
N GLU A 872 -10.02 -15.26 74.91
CA GLU A 872 -11.34 -15.93 74.88
C GLU A 872 -11.64 -16.53 73.50
N ALA A 873 -11.29 -15.82 72.43
CA ALA A 873 -11.46 -16.29 71.06
C ALA A 873 -10.52 -17.47 70.73
N ILE A 874 -9.24 -17.46 71.15
CA ILE A 874 -8.33 -18.62 70.97
C ILE A 874 -8.85 -19.84 71.71
N ALA A 875 -9.25 -19.67 72.99
CA ALA A 875 -9.84 -20.75 73.77
C ALA A 875 -11.09 -21.32 73.09
N GLY A 876 -11.93 -20.45 72.52
CA GLY A 876 -13.08 -20.85 71.72
C GLY A 876 -12.72 -21.62 70.45
N ILE A 877 -11.69 -21.21 69.70
CA ILE A 877 -11.19 -21.92 68.50
C ILE A 877 -10.63 -23.29 68.90
N LEU A 878 -9.86 -23.38 69.97
CA LEU A 878 -9.29 -24.64 70.46
C LEU A 878 -10.36 -25.64 70.96
N MET A 879 -11.51 -25.15 71.44
CA MET A 879 -12.61 -26.00 71.89
C MET A 879 -13.51 -26.53 70.77
N ASP A 880 -13.79 -25.75 69.72
CA ASP A 880 -14.78 -26.14 68.68
C ASP A 880 -14.28 -26.07 67.22
N GLY A 881 -13.03 -25.69 67.01
CA GLY A 881 -12.36 -25.59 65.71
C GLY A 881 -12.80 -24.42 64.83
N LYS A 882 -13.66 -23.51 65.29
CA LYS A 882 -14.30 -22.48 64.44
C LYS A 882 -13.78 -21.07 64.72
N PRO A 883 -13.56 -20.26 63.66
CA PRO A 883 -13.21 -18.84 63.79
C PRO A 883 -14.16 -18.03 64.67
N LYS A 884 -13.64 -16.95 65.27
CA LYS A 884 -14.40 -16.01 66.13
C LYS A 884 -14.19 -14.57 65.66
N THR A 885 -15.19 -13.71 65.90
CA THR A 885 -15.21 -12.30 65.47
C THR A 885 -15.72 -11.42 66.62
N PHE A 886 -15.11 -10.25 66.81
CA PHE A 886 -15.52 -9.27 67.83
C PHE A 886 -15.10 -7.83 67.47
N GLU A 887 -15.90 -6.86 67.90
CA GLU A 887 -15.61 -5.42 67.82
C GLU A 887 -14.90 -4.92 69.09
N PHE A 888 -14.12 -3.84 68.96
CA PHE A 888 -13.43 -3.14 70.05
C PHE A 888 -13.04 -1.72 69.63
N SER A 889 -13.06 -0.77 70.56
CA SER A 889 -12.47 0.56 70.34
C SER A 889 -10.96 0.52 70.54
N LEU A 890 -10.23 1.31 69.77
CA LEU A 890 -8.83 1.66 70.02
C LEU A 890 -8.73 3.17 70.15
N THR A 891 -8.33 3.64 71.34
CA THR A 891 -7.93 5.04 71.52
C THR A 891 -6.48 5.19 71.07
N ALA A 892 -6.23 6.06 70.09
CA ALA A 892 -4.88 6.37 69.63
C ALA A 892 -4.08 7.14 70.70
N GLU A 893 -2.75 7.16 70.58
CA GLU A 893 -1.84 7.80 71.56
C GLU A 893 -2.11 9.32 71.75
N TYR A 894 -2.81 9.95 70.80
CA TYR A 894 -3.21 11.36 70.82
C TYR A 894 -4.65 11.62 71.31
N GLY A 895 -5.41 10.57 71.65
CA GLY A 895 -6.75 10.68 72.27
C GLY A 895 -7.95 10.55 71.32
N ASP A 896 -7.73 10.40 70.02
CA ASP A 896 -8.80 10.08 69.07
C ASP A 896 -9.29 8.63 69.25
N GLU A 897 -10.61 8.43 69.24
CA GLU A 897 -11.25 7.12 69.43
C GLU A 897 -11.66 6.51 68.08
N TYR A 898 -11.05 5.38 67.72
CA TYR A 898 -11.35 4.62 66.51
C TYR A 898 -12.10 3.34 66.87
N VAL A 899 -13.01 2.90 66.00
CA VAL A 899 -13.79 1.66 66.21
C VAL A 899 -13.32 0.60 65.21
N SER A 900 -12.90 -0.56 65.72
CA SER A 900 -12.33 -1.65 64.93
C SER A 900 -13.05 -2.99 65.15
N MET A 901 -12.90 -3.89 64.18
CA MET A 901 -13.43 -5.25 64.22
C MET A 901 -12.34 -6.26 63.88
N ALA A 902 -12.18 -7.31 64.71
CA ALA A 902 -11.23 -8.41 64.48
C ALA A 902 -11.95 -9.74 64.21
N THR A 903 -11.34 -10.60 63.40
CA THR A 903 -11.73 -11.99 63.17
C THR A 903 -10.52 -12.92 63.15
N MET A 904 -10.61 -14.11 63.74
CA MET A 904 -9.46 -14.97 64.01
C MET A 904 -9.74 -16.46 63.82
N SER A 905 -8.76 -17.20 63.29
CA SER A 905 -8.87 -18.58 62.77
C SER A 905 -7.62 -19.44 63.07
N PRO A 906 -7.72 -20.79 63.05
CA PRO A 906 -6.58 -21.70 63.23
C PRO A 906 -5.80 -21.98 61.92
N LEU A 907 -4.49 -22.19 62.02
CA LEU A 907 -3.58 -22.56 60.93
C LEU A 907 -3.12 -24.03 61.09
N MET A 908 -3.30 -24.86 60.06
CA MET A 908 -3.18 -26.33 60.16
C MET A 908 -1.95 -26.90 59.44
N GLY A 909 -0.98 -27.40 60.20
CA GLY A 909 0.27 -27.97 59.67
C GLY A 909 0.22 -29.49 59.46
N GLY A 910 -0.59 -29.97 58.50
CA GLY A 910 -0.62 -31.36 58.05
C GLY A 910 -1.15 -32.43 59.03
N GLY A 911 -1.34 -32.09 60.30
CA GLY A 911 -1.91 -32.95 61.35
C GLY A 911 -3.17 -32.37 61.98
N SER A 912 -3.81 -33.10 62.90
CA SER A 912 -5.12 -32.75 63.48
C SER A 912 -5.10 -31.68 64.58
N TYR A 913 -3.96 -31.06 64.85
CA TYR A 913 -3.83 -29.92 65.77
C TYR A 913 -3.29 -28.70 65.00
N PRO A 914 -3.75 -27.47 65.31
CA PRO A 914 -3.21 -26.27 64.71
C PRO A 914 -1.75 -26.08 65.10
N VAL A 915 -0.96 -25.52 64.18
CA VAL A 915 0.43 -25.11 64.40
C VAL A 915 0.56 -23.61 64.71
N GLY A 916 -0.54 -22.87 64.56
CA GLY A 916 -0.67 -21.47 64.90
C GLY A 916 -2.09 -20.96 64.66
N PHE A 917 -2.26 -19.65 64.69
CA PHE A 917 -3.50 -18.93 64.43
C PHE A 917 -3.23 -17.70 63.56
N ILE A 918 -4.28 -17.14 62.97
CA ILE A 918 -4.24 -15.93 62.16
C ILE A 918 -5.43 -15.03 62.51
N ALA A 919 -5.19 -13.74 62.67
CA ALA A 919 -6.20 -12.72 63.00
C ALA A 919 -6.17 -11.58 61.97
N VAL A 920 -7.35 -11.02 61.67
CA VAL A 920 -7.60 -10.02 60.61
C VAL A 920 -8.41 -8.86 61.21
N ILE A 921 -8.00 -7.59 61.04
CA ILE A 921 -8.52 -6.42 61.78
C ILE A 921 -8.85 -5.22 60.84
N ARG A 922 -10.05 -4.62 60.97
CA ARG A 922 -10.64 -3.59 60.07
C ARG A 922 -11.18 -2.34 60.82
N ASP A 923 -11.12 -1.16 60.19
CA ASP A 923 -11.73 0.14 60.60
C ASP A 923 -13.04 0.40 59.81
N ILE A 924 -13.99 1.16 60.38
CA ILE A 924 -15.33 1.42 59.82
C ILE A 924 -15.76 2.91 59.78
N THR A 925 -14.85 3.86 60.01
CA THR A 925 -15.20 5.25 60.35
C THR A 925 -15.80 6.10 59.21
N SER A 926 -15.41 5.90 57.95
CA SER A 926 -15.67 6.84 56.83
C SER A 926 -17.09 6.85 56.26
N ILE A 927 -17.90 5.81 56.52
CA ILE A 927 -19.20 5.57 55.85
C ILE A 927 -20.25 6.67 56.12
N ARG A 928 -20.04 7.52 57.13
CA ARG A 928 -20.97 8.58 57.58
C ARG A 928 -21.08 9.81 56.67
N GLN A 929 -20.16 10.05 55.71
CA GLN A 929 -20.02 11.38 55.07
C GLN A 929 -20.61 11.54 53.65
N SER A 930 -20.94 10.46 52.95
CA SER A 930 -21.13 10.47 51.48
C SER A 930 -22.49 10.94 50.93
N GLN A 931 -23.37 11.53 51.74
CA GLN A 931 -24.78 11.79 51.35
C GLN A 931 -25.08 13.15 50.68
N HIS A 932 -24.12 14.09 50.59
CA HIS A 932 -24.40 15.47 50.14
C HIS A 932 -24.23 15.75 48.63
N GLU A 933 -23.48 14.94 47.88
CA GLU A 933 -23.04 15.27 46.50
C GLU A 933 -24.14 15.14 45.42
N VAL A 934 -25.31 14.61 45.77
CA VAL A 934 -26.30 14.03 44.84
C VAL A 934 -26.95 15.05 43.89
N GLU A 935 -27.32 16.23 44.41
CA GLU A 935 -28.26 17.13 43.72
C GLU A 935 -27.61 17.94 42.59
N ARG A 936 -26.30 18.18 42.67
CA ARG A 936 -25.48 18.94 41.71
C ARG A 936 -25.51 18.38 40.27
N LEU A 937 -25.95 17.14 40.12
CA LEU A 937 -25.75 16.32 38.93
C LEU A 937 -27.00 16.23 38.02
N ALA A 938 -28.14 16.78 38.43
CA ALA A 938 -29.35 16.76 37.60
C ALA A 938 -29.25 17.68 36.36
N GLN A 939 -28.69 18.89 36.50
CA GLN A 939 -28.76 19.93 35.45
C GLN A 939 -27.81 19.69 34.27
N LYS A 940 -26.58 19.21 34.51
CA LYS A 940 -25.55 18.98 33.47
C LYS A 940 -25.99 17.93 32.42
N ASN A 941 -26.96 17.08 32.76
CA ASN A 941 -27.42 15.94 31.97
C ASN A 941 -28.37 16.24 30.80
N ALA A 942 -28.98 17.43 30.75
CA ALA A 942 -29.94 17.78 29.69
C ALA A 942 -29.23 18.18 28.39
N LEU A 943 -28.16 18.99 28.50
CA LEU A 943 -27.50 19.69 27.40
C LEU A 943 -26.76 18.81 26.39
N LEU A 944 -26.51 17.54 26.72
CA LEU A 944 -25.58 16.67 26.00
C LEU A 944 -26.28 15.61 25.12
N LEU A 945 -27.58 15.37 25.31
CA LEU A 945 -28.39 14.55 24.37
C LEU A 945 -28.89 15.37 23.17
N GLU A 946 -28.85 16.70 23.26
CA GLU A 946 -29.30 17.62 22.20
C GLU A 946 -28.22 17.90 21.13
N SER A 947 -27.00 17.38 21.30
CA SER A 947 -25.83 17.71 20.46
C SER A 947 -25.39 16.63 19.46
N LEU A 948 -26.14 15.53 19.31
CA LEU A 948 -25.82 14.42 18.40
C LEU A 948 -26.67 14.44 17.12
N GLY A 949 -26.06 14.12 15.97
CA GLY A 949 -26.69 14.20 14.65
C GLY A 949 -27.35 12.93 14.13
N GLU A 950 -27.28 11.82 14.86
CA GLU A 950 -27.87 10.53 14.49
C GLU A 950 -29.27 10.36 15.09
N GLY A 951 -30.16 9.64 14.39
CA GLY A 951 -31.49 9.33 14.90
C GLY A 951 -31.42 8.28 16.00
N VAL A 952 -31.83 8.61 17.22
CA VAL A 952 -31.86 7.69 18.37
C VAL A 952 -33.26 7.64 18.97
N CYS A 953 -33.83 6.44 19.09
CA CYS A 953 -35.02 6.20 19.91
C CYS A 953 -34.87 4.92 20.76
N GLY A 954 -35.44 4.95 21.97
CA GLY A 954 -35.64 3.75 22.78
C GLY A 954 -37.05 3.22 22.58
N VAL A 955 -37.22 1.90 22.57
CA VAL A 955 -38.52 1.20 22.59
C VAL A 955 -38.64 0.32 23.83
N ASP A 956 -39.87 0.07 24.28
CA ASP A 956 -40.18 -0.90 25.33
C ASP A 956 -40.23 -2.35 24.80
N ARG A 957 -40.47 -3.31 25.71
CA ARG A 957 -40.62 -4.74 25.40
C ARG A 957 -41.82 -5.05 24.51
N GLN A 958 -42.80 -4.15 24.41
CA GLN A 958 -43.98 -4.25 23.57
C GLN A 958 -43.78 -3.59 22.19
N GLY A 959 -42.61 -2.96 21.96
CA GLY A 959 -42.25 -2.29 20.70
C GLY A 959 -42.52 -0.79 20.67
N ASN A 960 -43.13 -0.20 21.71
CA ASN A 960 -43.53 1.22 21.68
C ASN A 960 -42.36 2.14 22.06
N VAL A 961 -42.22 3.29 21.41
CA VAL A 961 -41.14 4.24 21.71
C VAL A 961 -41.26 4.82 23.12
N THR A 962 -40.22 4.71 23.93
CA THR A 962 -40.12 5.26 25.29
C THR A 962 -39.42 6.62 25.32
N PHE A 963 -38.46 6.87 24.43
CA PHE A 963 -37.83 8.18 24.23
C PHE A 963 -37.31 8.31 22.79
N VAL A 964 -37.13 9.55 22.33
CA VAL A 964 -36.62 9.86 20.99
C VAL A 964 -35.85 11.18 21.02
N ASN A 965 -34.72 11.28 20.30
CA ASN A 965 -33.92 12.50 20.22
C ASN A 965 -34.37 13.44 19.10
N SER A 966 -33.92 14.70 19.14
CA SER A 966 -34.30 15.73 18.16
C SER A 966 -33.91 15.38 16.73
N ALA A 967 -32.81 14.65 16.51
CA ALA A 967 -32.35 14.25 15.19
C ALA A 967 -33.27 13.20 14.54
N ALA A 968 -33.72 12.18 15.29
CA ALA A 968 -34.70 11.20 14.80
C ALA A 968 -36.03 11.86 14.39
N LEU A 969 -36.49 12.83 15.18
CA LEU A 969 -37.70 13.61 14.87
C LEU A 969 -37.54 14.41 13.58
N LEU A 970 -36.37 15.01 13.33
CA LEU A 970 -36.08 15.73 12.08
C LEU A 970 -36.01 14.79 10.87
N MET A 971 -35.40 13.61 10.99
CA MET A 971 -35.29 12.63 9.89
C MET A 971 -36.65 12.03 9.50
N LEU A 972 -37.54 11.81 10.47
CA LEU A 972 -38.89 11.26 10.24
C LEU A 972 -39.95 12.36 9.96
N GLY A 973 -39.64 13.61 10.30
CA GLY A 973 -40.53 14.78 10.28
C GLY A 973 -41.58 14.80 11.40
N LEU A 974 -41.65 13.73 12.20
CA LEU A 974 -42.63 13.53 13.27
C LEU A 974 -42.27 14.34 14.53
N ARG A 975 -43.23 14.51 15.44
CA ARG A 975 -43.04 15.19 16.72
C ARG A 975 -42.93 14.19 17.88
N ALA A 976 -42.32 14.58 18.99
CA ALA A 976 -42.14 13.71 20.15
C ALA A 976 -43.48 13.15 20.69
N ASP A 977 -44.53 13.99 20.69
CA ASP A 977 -45.91 13.66 21.07
C ASP A 977 -46.65 12.77 20.05
N GLU A 978 -46.15 12.65 18.82
CA GLU A 978 -46.67 11.76 17.77
C GLU A 978 -45.97 10.39 17.76
N VAL A 979 -44.78 10.28 18.39
CA VAL A 979 -43.91 9.09 18.33
C VAL A 979 -43.86 8.31 19.65
N VAL A 980 -43.77 8.99 20.80
CA VAL A 980 -43.67 8.31 22.11
C VAL A 980 -44.97 7.57 22.44
N GLY A 981 -44.85 6.30 22.82
CA GLY A 981 -45.96 5.38 23.07
C GLY A 981 -46.51 4.68 21.83
N MET A 982 -45.91 4.87 20.64
CA MET A 982 -46.31 4.25 19.38
C MET A 982 -45.27 3.25 18.84
N ASP A 983 -45.72 2.32 17.99
CA ASP A 983 -44.90 1.29 17.32
C ASP A 983 -44.16 1.84 16.08
N PRO A 984 -42.81 1.84 16.06
CA PRO A 984 -41.99 2.22 14.91
C PRO A 984 -42.31 1.50 13.60
N HIS A 985 -42.63 0.21 13.67
CA HIS A 985 -42.87 -0.60 12.47
C HIS A 985 -44.08 -0.07 11.70
N ARG A 986 -45.17 0.24 12.43
CA ARG A 986 -46.39 0.83 11.88
C ARG A 986 -46.27 2.32 11.53
N LEU A 987 -45.41 3.07 12.24
CA LEU A 987 -45.23 4.49 11.99
C LEU A 987 -44.36 4.81 10.77
N PHE A 988 -43.22 4.13 10.59
CA PHE A 988 -42.24 4.51 9.56
C PHE A 988 -41.50 3.35 8.89
N HIS A 989 -41.63 2.09 9.32
CA HIS A 989 -40.95 0.93 8.72
C HIS A 989 -41.93 -0.10 8.11
N HIS A 990 -42.96 0.40 7.42
CA HIS A 990 -44.16 -0.38 7.03
C HIS A 990 -44.23 -0.82 5.55
N HIS A 991 -43.37 -0.30 4.65
CA HIS A 991 -43.31 -0.71 3.24
C HIS A 991 -41.87 -0.81 2.72
N ARG A 992 -41.65 -1.68 1.72
CA ARG A 992 -40.40 -1.77 0.96
C ARG A 992 -40.35 -0.70 -0.14
N GLN A 993 -39.17 -0.51 -0.74
CA GLN A 993 -38.89 0.48 -1.80
C GLN A 993 -39.88 0.48 -2.98
N ASP A 994 -40.43 -0.69 -3.34
CA ASP A 994 -41.37 -0.86 -4.45
C ASP A 994 -42.83 -0.54 -4.09
N GLY A 995 -43.11 -0.15 -2.84
CA GLY A 995 -44.46 0.07 -2.32
C GLY A 995 -45.18 -1.22 -1.91
N SER A 996 -44.50 -2.37 -1.85
CA SER A 996 -45.06 -3.58 -1.23
C SER A 996 -45.01 -3.47 0.31
N PRO A 997 -46.00 -4.04 1.05
CA PRO A 997 -45.96 -4.05 2.51
C PRO A 997 -44.73 -4.78 3.06
N TYR A 998 -44.12 -4.23 4.11
CA TYR A 998 -43.03 -4.88 4.83
C TYR A 998 -43.62 -5.81 5.90
N PRO A 999 -43.30 -7.13 5.93
CA PRO A 999 -43.86 -8.04 6.93
C PRO A 999 -43.31 -7.80 8.35
N GLU A 1000 -44.22 -7.74 9.33
CA GLU A 1000 -43.90 -7.53 10.76
C GLU A 1000 -42.94 -8.60 11.32
N GLU A 1001 -43.02 -9.84 10.80
CA GLU A 1001 -42.12 -10.96 11.12
C GLU A 1001 -40.68 -10.78 10.57
N GLU A 1002 -40.50 -9.96 9.54
CA GLU A 1002 -39.18 -9.63 8.97
C GLU A 1002 -38.55 -8.39 9.64
N CYS A 1003 -39.30 -7.62 10.42
CA CYS A 1003 -38.84 -6.34 10.97
C CYS A 1003 -37.68 -6.52 11.97
N SER A 1004 -36.53 -5.90 11.70
CA SER A 1004 -35.34 -5.99 12.55
C SER A 1004 -35.57 -5.54 14.01
N ILE A 1005 -36.50 -4.61 14.26
CA ILE A 1005 -36.87 -4.20 15.63
C ILE A 1005 -37.64 -5.33 16.33
N VAL A 1006 -38.68 -5.86 15.68
CA VAL A 1006 -39.52 -6.95 16.20
C VAL A 1006 -38.69 -8.21 16.45
N GLN A 1007 -37.79 -8.57 15.52
CA GLN A 1007 -36.88 -9.70 15.68
C GLN A 1007 -35.93 -9.51 16.88
N THR A 1008 -35.29 -8.33 17.02
CA THR A 1008 -34.40 -8.03 18.16
C THR A 1008 -35.12 -8.09 19.51
N LEU A 1009 -36.38 -7.66 19.57
CA LEU A 1009 -37.19 -7.76 20.79
C LEU A 1009 -37.64 -9.20 21.10
N ALA A 1010 -37.81 -10.04 20.07
CA ALA A 1010 -38.21 -11.44 20.20
C ALA A 1010 -37.06 -12.38 20.58
N ASP A 1011 -35.87 -12.21 19.98
CA ASP A 1011 -34.70 -13.09 20.19
C ASP A 1011 -33.61 -12.52 21.10
N GLY A 1012 -33.62 -11.21 21.37
CA GLY A 1012 -32.63 -10.54 22.22
C GLY A 1012 -31.24 -10.40 21.59
N GLN A 1013 -31.12 -10.50 20.26
CA GLN A 1013 -29.87 -10.31 19.52
C GLN A 1013 -29.82 -8.94 18.87
N SER A 1014 -28.73 -8.19 19.03
CA SER A 1014 -28.54 -6.93 18.31
C SER A 1014 -28.51 -7.17 16.80
N ARG A 1015 -29.32 -6.43 16.04
CA ARG A 1015 -29.44 -6.55 14.59
C ARG A 1015 -28.99 -5.27 13.90
N HIS A 1016 -28.22 -5.41 12.83
CA HIS A 1016 -27.81 -4.32 11.95
C HIS A 1016 -28.35 -4.60 10.55
N ALA A 1017 -28.91 -3.59 9.90
CA ALA A 1017 -29.44 -3.68 8.55
C ALA A 1017 -29.02 -2.47 7.71
N GLU A 1018 -28.28 -2.71 6.63
CA GLU A 1018 -27.95 -1.71 5.62
C GLU A 1018 -28.97 -1.77 4.47
N SER A 1019 -29.58 -0.62 4.12
CA SER A 1019 -30.58 -0.48 3.04
C SER A 1019 -32.00 -0.94 3.41
N GLU A 1020 -32.37 -0.83 4.69
CA GLU A 1020 -33.78 -0.76 5.08
C GLU A 1020 -34.43 0.53 4.56
N TRP A 1021 -35.76 0.60 4.49
CA TRP A 1021 -36.48 1.80 4.01
C TRP A 1021 -37.41 2.35 5.09
N TYR A 1022 -37.12 3.58 5.53
CA TYR A 1022 -37.99 4.32 6.43
C TYR A 1022 -38.82 5.33 5.64
N TRP A 1023 -40.00 5.67 6.15
CA TRP A 1023 -40.96 6.54 5.48
C TRP A 1023 -41.15 7.82 6.29
N HIS A 1024 -40.89 8.96 5.64
CA HIS A 1024 -41.11 10.28 6.20
C HIS A 1024 -42.60 10.65 6.12
N ARG A 1025 -43.07 11.51 7.03
CA ARG A 1025 -44.48 11.89 7.24
C ARG A 1025 -45.27 12.42 6.03
N ASP A 1026 -44.61 12.80 4.95
CA ASP A 1026 -45.23 13.29 3.71
C ASP A 1026 -45.42 12.19 2.65
N GLY A 1027 -44.98 10.96 2.95
CA GLY A 1027 -45.11 9.79 2.08
C GLY A 1027 -43.90 9.52 1.19
N HIS A 1028 -42.76 10.22 1.35
CA HIS A 1028 -41.51 9.78 0.70
C HIS A 1028 -40.76 8.75 1.56
N GLY A 1029 -40.33 7.66 0.92
CA GLY A 1029 -39.40 6.70 1.51
C GLY A 1029 -37.95 7.16 1.34
N PHE A 1030 -37.09 6.83 2.30
CA PHE A 1030 -35.65 7.02 2.23
C PHE A 1030 -34.90 5.78 2.77
N PRO A 1031 -33.78 5.38 2.16
CA PRO A 1031 -32.99 4.25 2.64
C PRO A 1031 -32.22 4.62 3.92
N VAL A 1032 -32.24 3.73 4.91
CA VAL A 1032 -31.50 3.87 6.16
C VAL A 1032 -30.47 2.74 6.36
N SER A 1033 -29.43 3.06 7.12
CA SER A 1033 -28.70 2.07 7.91
C SER A 1033 -29.19 2.15 9.34
N MET A 1034 -29.53 1.01 9.94
CA MET A 1034 -30.09 0.95 11.29
C MET A 1034 -29.42 -0.14 12.13
N THR A 1035 -29.23 0.16 13.41
CA THR A 1035 -28.76 -0.78 14.44
C THR A 1035 -29.76 -0.81 15.58
N VAL A 1036 -30.28 -1.99 15.91
CA VAL A 1036 -31.13 -2.22 17.06
C VAL A 1036 -30.32 -2.98 18.12
N THR A 1037 -30.22 -2.43 19.33
CA THR A 1037 -29.53 -3.05 20.46
C THR A 1037 -30.52 -3.25 21.61
N PRO A 1038 -30.78 -4.48 22.09
CA PRO A 1038 -31.75 -4.72 23.15
C PRO A 1038 -31.25 -4.16 24.49
N ILE A 1039 -32.16 -3.54 25.25
CA ILE A 1039 -31.92 -3.12 26.63
C ILE A 1039 -32.19 -4.33 27.51
N LEU A 1040 -31.13 -4.85 28.14
CA LEU A 1040 -31.18 -6.08 28.93
C LEU A 1040 -31.10 -5.77 30.43
N GLU A 1041 -32.22 -5.95 31.15
CA GLU A 1041 -32.23 -5.98 32.62
C GLU A 1041 -32.37 -7.43 33.09
N SER A 1042 -31.55 -7.88 34.05
CA SER A 1042 -31.59 -9.27 34.56
C SER A 1042 -31.50 -10.35 33.45
N GLY A 1043 -30.81 -10.04 32.35
CA GLY A 1043 -30.72 -10.93 31.18
C GLY A 1043 -32.04 -11.12 30.42
N ARG A 1044 -33.03 -10.26 30.64
CA ARG A 1044 -34.29 -10.20 29.88
C ARG A 1044 -34.34 -8.89 29.09
N SER A 1045 -34.76 -8.97 27.83
CA SER A 1045 -35.10 -7.76 27.08
C SER A 1045 -36.28 -7.04 27.74
N VAL A 1046 -36.05 -5.80 28.17
CA VAL A 1046 -37.07 -4.86 28.64
C VAL A 1046 -37.39 -3.78 27.60
N GLY A 1047 -36.65 -3.77 26.49
CA GLY A 1047 -36.76 -2.82 25.40
C GLY A 1047 -35.59 -2.92 24.43
N ALA A 1048 -35.41 -1.91 23.58
CA ALA A 1048 -34.23 -1.77 22.73
C ALA A 1048 -33.91 -0.28 22.48
N VAL A 1049 -32.67 0.03 22.13
CA VAL A 1049 -32.31 1.32 21.50
C VAL A 1049 -32.12 1.06 20.01
N VAL A 1050 -32.84 1.82 19.19
CA VAL A 1050 -32.63 1.92 17.74
C VAL A 1050 -31.79 3.16 17.47
N VAL A 1051 -30.67 2.98 16.80
CA VAL A 1051 -29.88 4.06 16.20
C VAL A 1051 -29.98 3.93 14.68
N PHE A 1052 -30.32 5.00 13.98
CA PHE A 1052 -30.50 4.99 12.54
C PHE A 1052 -29.96 6.26 11.86
N GLN A 1053 -29.52 6.09 10.61
CA GLN A 1053 -28.94 7.12 9.77
C GLN A 1053 -29.50 6.99 8.35
N ASP A 1054 -29.90 8.12 7.75
CA ASP A 1054 -30.22 8.22 6.33
C ASP A 1054 -28.96 7.98 5.47
N ILE A 1055 -29.04 7.05 4.52
CA ILE A 1055 -27.96 6.71 3.58
C ILE A 1055 -28.28 7.12 2.13
N SER A 1056 -29.25 8.00 1.93
CA SER A 1056 -29.68 8.54 0.62
C SER A 1056 -28.54 9.12 -0.20
N GLU A 1057 -27.56 9.78 0.43
CA GLU A 1057 -26.40 10.35 -0.28
C GLU A 1057 -25.42 9.26 -0.72
N ARG A 1058 -25.03 8.36 0.20
CA ARG A 1058 -24.19 7.17 -0.10
C ARG A 1058 -24.74 6.35 -1.27
N LYS A 1059 -26.06 6.11 -1.31
CA LYS A 1059 -26.71 5.36 -2.39
C LYS A 1059 -26.71 6.10 -3.73
N LYS A 1060 -26.80 7.44 -3.76
CA LYS A 1060 -26.67 8.22 -5.01
C LYS A 1060 -25.25 8.12 -5.58
N THR A 1061 -24.23 8.20 -4.73
CA THR A 1061 -22.82 8.09 -5.15
C THR A 1061 -22.49 6.71 -5.75
N GLU A 1062 -22.98 5.62 -5.13
CA GLU A 1062 -22.84 4.26 -5.69
C GLU A 1062 -23.43 4.17 -7.13
N ASP A 1063 -24.59 4.79 -7.34
CA ASP A 1063 -25.33 4.79 -8.61
C ASP A 1063 -24.67 5.69 -9.69
N GLU A 1064 -23.92 6.71 -9.29
CA GLU A 1064 -23.12 7.56 -10.18
C GLU A 1064 -21.81 6.87 -10.60
N ILE A 1065 -21.13 6.19 -9.68
CA ILE A 1065 -19.94 5.36 -9.98
C ILE A 1065 -20.28 4.29 -11.01
N PHE A 1066 -21.43 3.62 -10.90
CA PHE A 1066 -21.88 2.65 -11.90
C PHE A 1066 -22.05 3.27 -13.30
N LYS A 1067 -22.65 4.46 -13.38
CA LYS A 1067 -22.85 5.18 -14.65
C LYS A 1067 -21.51 5.60 -15.29
N LEU A 1068 -20.54 6.01 -14.49
CA LEU A 1068 -19.18 6.35 -14.96
C LEU A 1068 -18.39 5.12 -15.44
N ALA A 1069 -18.61 3.95 -14.84
CA ALA A 1069 -17.86 2.72 -15.18
C ALA A 1069 -18.28 2.08 -16.52
N TYR A 1070 -19.55 2.19 -16.93
CA TYR A 1070 -20.12 1.42 -18.05
C TYR A 1070 -20.65 2.24 -19.24
N PHE A 1071 -20.77 3.57 -19.11
CA PHE A 1071 -21.26 4.46 -20.18
C PHE A 1071 -20.23 5.51 -20.56
N ASP A 1072 -20.33 6.04 -21.78
CA ASP A 1072 -19.58 7.20 -22.23
C ASP A 1072 -20.17 8.48 -21.60
N PRO A 1073 -19.38 9.32 -20.91
CA PRO A 1073 -19.92 10.44 -20.14
C PRO A 1073 -20.59 11.51 -21.02
N LEU A 1074 -20.15 11.67 -22.27
CA LEU A 1074 -20.65 12.69 -23.20
C LEU A 1074 -21.95 12.28 -23.91
N THR A 1075 -22.00 11.06 -24.46
CA THR A 1075 -23.14 10.57 -25.26
C THR A 1075 -24.11 9.68 -24.48
N ARG A 1076 -23.75 9.26 -23.26
CA ARG A 1076 -24.50 8.29 -22.42
C ARG A 1076 -24.75 6.93 -23.08
N LEU A 1077 -24.11 6.64 -24.21
CA LEU A 1077 -24.09 5.31 -24.81
C LEU A 1077 -23.21 4.34 -24.00
N PRO A 1078 -23.44 3.02 -24.10
CA PRO A 1078 -22.47 2.00 -23.69
C PRO A 1078 -21.03 2.33 -24.13
N ASN A 1079 -20.09 2.29 -23.18
CA ASN A 1079 -18.67 2.45 -23.47
C ASN A 1079 -18.06 1.12 -23.96
N ARG A 1080 -16.76 1.14 -24.30
CA ARG A 1080 -16.02 -0.06 -24.75
C ARG A 1080 -16.16 -1.28 -23.83
N ARG A 1081 -16.26 -1.10 -22.50
CA ARG A 1081 -16.41 -2.21 -21.54
C ARG A 1081 -17.78 -2.89 -21.67
N LEU A 1082 -18.86 -2.10 -21.71
CA LEU A 1082 -20.22 -2.61 -21.86
C LEU A 1082 -20.51 -3.16 -23.27
N LEU A 1083 -19.86 -2.59 -24.31
CA LEU A 1083 -19.94 -3.12 -25.67
C LEU A 1083 -19.35 -4.54 -25.77
N LEU A 1084 -18.15 -4.77 -25.23
CA LEU A 1084 -17.47 -6.07 -25.35
C LEU A 1084 -18.28 -7.21 -24.69
N ASP A 1085 -18.88 -6.95 -23.53
CA ASP A 1085 -19.84 -7.85 -22.86
C ASP A 1085 -21.05 -8.16 -23.77
N ARG A 1086 -21.71 -7.12 -24.30
CA ARG A 1086 -22.87 -7.32 -25.20
C ARG A 1086 -22.54 -8.06 -26.50
N ILE A 1087 -21.34 -7.86 -27.08
CA ILE A 1087 -20.90 -8.66 -28.24
C ILE A 1087 -20.76 -10.13 -27.82
N ALA A 1088 -20.10 -10.42 -26.69
CA ALA A 1088 -19.96 -11.80 -26.21
C ALA A 1088 -21.33 -12.48 -25.96
N GLN A 1089 -22.27 -11.78 -25.34
CA GLN A 1089 -23.64 -12.25 -25.14
C GLN A 1089 -24.38 -12.50 -26.48
N SER A 1090 -24.21 -11.61 -27.47
CA SER A 1090 -24.82 -11.77 -28.80
C SER A 1090 -24.23 -12.95 -29.58
N CYS A 1091 -22.92 -13.20 -29.50
CA CYS A 1091 -22.29 -14.39 -30.07
C CYS A 1091 -22.82 -15.70 -29.44
N LEU A 1092 -22.99 -15.74 -28.11
CA LEU A 1092 -23.59 -16.89 -27.41
C LEU A 1092 -25.07 -17.09 -27.79
N ASN A 1093 -25.83 -16.00 -27.98
CA ASN A 1093 -27.22 -16.11 -28.41
C ASN A 1093 -27.35 -16.52 -29.90
N SER A 1094 -26.42 -16.10 -30.76
CA SER A 1094 -26.29 -16.57 -32.16
C SER A 1094 -26.01 -18.07 -32.22
N GLU A 1095 -25.11 -18.58 -31.37
CA GLU A 1095 -24.83 -20.01 -31.26
C GLU A 1095 -26.08 -20.81 -30.87
N ARG A 1096 -26.83 -20.36 -29.86
CA ARG A 1096 -28.06 -21.01 -29.37
C ARG A 1096 -29.23 -20.96 -30.36
N THR A 1097 -29.34 -19.92 -31.17
CA THR A 1097 -30.52 -19.68 -32.04
C THR A 1097 -30.26 -20.00 -33.52
N HIS A 1098 -29.01 -20.10 -33.93
CA HIS A 1098 -28.52 -20.10 -35.32
C HIS A 1098 -28.96 -18.86 -36.14
N ALA A 1099 -29.37 -17.78 -35.48
CA ALA A 1099 -29.54 -16.47 -36.09
C ALA A 1099 -28.17 -15.82 -36.31
N ASN A 1100 -28.01 -15.09 -37.40
CA ASN A 1100 -26.80 -14.29 -37.63
C ASN A 1100 -26.80 -13.03 -36.74
N GLY A 1101 -25.62 -12.45 -36.56
CA GLY A 1101 -25.45 -11.07 -36.11
C GLY A 1101 -24.52 -10.30 -37.04
N ALA A 1102 -24.47 -8.98 -36.88
CA ALA A 1102 -23.52 -8.15 -37.60
C ALA A 1102 -22.98 -7.03 -36.71
N LEU A 1103 -21.70 -6.73 -36.86
CA LEU A 1103 -21.03 -5.60 -36.23
C LEU A 1103 -20.74 -4.54 -37.30
N LEU A 1104 -21.24 -3.33 -37.07
CA LEU A 1104 -21.02 -2.15 -37.89
C LEU A 1104 -20.03 -1.24 -37.15
N PHE A 1105 -18.85 -1.01 -37.71
CA PHE A 1105 -17.89 -0.01 -37.23
C PHE A 1105 -18.09 1.28 -38.02
N ILE A 1106 -18.24 2.40 -37.33
CA ILE A 1106 -18.71 3.68 -37.88
C ILE A 1106 -17.75 4.79 -37.41
N ASP A 1107 -17.36 5.63 -38.35
CA ASP A 1107 -16.42 6.73 -38.11
C ASP A 1107 -16.85 7.97 -38.91
N LEU A 1108 -16.70 9.16 -38.32
CA LEU A 1108 -17.21 10.42 -38.86
C LEU A 1108 -16.19 11.13 -39.77
N ASP A 1109 -16.49 11.16 -41.07
CA ASP A 1109 -15.66 11.73 -42.11
C ASP A 1109 -15.31 13.21 -41.83
N ASN A 1110 -14.02 13.46 -41.59
CA ASN A 1110 -13.44 14.78 -41.33
C ASN A 1110 -13.86 15.43 -40.00
N PHE A 1111 -14.38 14.68 -39.01
CA PHE A 1111 -14.75 15.21 -37.69
C PHE A 1111 -13.65 16.04 -37.03
N LYS A 1112 -12.38 15.62 -37.12
CA LYS A 1112 -11.24 16.42 -36.64
C LYS A 1112 -11.20 17.84 -37.22
N VAL A 1113 -11.57 18.03 -38.50
CA VAL A 1113 -11.57 19.35 -39.14
C VAL A 1113 -12.64 20.26 -38.53
N LEU A 1114 -13.77 19.71 -38.06
CA LEU A 1114 -14.75 20.49 -37.30
C LEU A 1114 -14.17 20.98 -35.97
N ASN A 1115 -13.53 20.10 -35.20
CA ASN A 1115 -12.87 20.47 -33.94
C ASN A 1115 -11.78 21.54 -34.15
N ASP A 1116 -10.91 21.33 -35.14
CA ASP A 1116 -9.81 22.23 -35.47
C ASP A 1116 -10.30 23.60 -36.01
N THR A 1117 -11.56 23.72 -36.45
CA THR A 1117 -12.13 24.95 -37.06
C THR A 1117 -13.14 25.68 -36.17
N VAL A 1118 -13.95 24.97 -35.38
CA VAL A 1118 -15.10 25.50 -34.61
C VAL A 1118 -14.94 25.25 -33.10
N GLY A 1119 -14.01 24.40 -32.68
CA GLY A 1119 -13.74 24.07 -31.28
C GLY A 1119 -14.44 22.80 -30.79
N HIS A 1120 -13.96 22.25 -29.67
CA HIS A 1120 -14.37 20.94 -29.17
C HIS A 1120 -15.85 20.86 -28.75
N GLU A 1121 -16.43 21.92 -28.19
CA GLU A 1121 -17.87 21.95 -27.83
C GLU A 1121 -18.79 21.74 -29.03
N ALA A 1122 -18.36 22.18 -30.23
CA ALA A 1122 -19.10 21.95 -31.46
C ALA A 1122 -19.00 20.48 -31.91
N GLY A 1123 -17.83 19.86 -31.74
CA GLY A 1123 -17.66 18.42 -31.94
C GLY A 1123 -18.50 17.60 -30.97
N ASP A 1124 -18.53 17.98 -29.69
CA ASP A 1124 -19.26 17.26 -28.65
C ASP A 1124 -20.78 17.32 -28.87
N HIS A 1125 -21.32 18.48 -29.25
CA HIS A 1125 -22.72 18.60 -29.68
C HIS A 1125 -23.05 17.81 -30.96
N LEU A 1126 -22.10 17.67 -31.90
CA LEU A 1126 -22.26 16.80 -33.07
C LEU A 1126 -22.30 15.32 -32.64
N LEU A 1127 -21.40 14.89 -31.77
CA LEU A 1127 -21.31 13.52 -31.27
C LEU A 1127 -22.58 13.10 -30.51
N GLN A 1128 -23.19 14.01 -29.75
CA GLN A 1128 -24.49 13.77 -29.11
C GLN A 1128 -25.63 13.59 -30.13
N GLN A 1129 -25.70 14.42 -31.17
CA GLN A 1129 -26.70 14.26 -32.24
C GLN A 1129 -26.47 12.98 -33.06
N VAL A 1130 -25.22 12.59 -33.30
CA VAL A 1130 -24.85 11.32 -33.95
C VAL A 1130 -25.29 10.13 -33.09
N ALA A 1131 -25.04 10.16 -31.78
CA ALA A 1131 -25.48 9.13 -30.84
C ALA A 1131 -27.00 8.95 -30.84
N GLN A 1132 -27.77 10.05 -30.84
CA GLN A 1132 -29.23 10.03 -30.95
C GLN A 1132 -29.69 9.41 -32.27
N ARG A 1133 -29.21 9.90 -33.43
CA ARG A 1133 -29.60 9.37 -34.75
C ARG A 1133 -29.24 7.90 -34.91
N LEU A 1134 -28.12 7.44 -34.36
CA LEU A 1134 -27.75 6.02 -34.33
C LEU A 1134 -28.76 5.18 -33.54
N ALA A 1135 -29.21 5.65 -32.37
CA ALA A 1135 -30.21 4.96 -31.57
C ALA A 1135 -31.58 4.88 -32.28
N GLU A 1136 -32.01 5.97 -32.93
CA GLU A 1136 -33.22 6.03 -33.76
C GLU A 1136 -33.12 5.19 -35.05
N CYS A 1137 -31.89 4.88 -35.49
CA CYS A 1137 -31.67 4.04 -36.65
C CYS A 1137 -31.91 2.54 -36.39
N VAL A 1138 -31.71 2.06 -35.16
CA VAL A 1138 -31.69 0.62 -34.81
C VAL A 1138 -32.89 0.21 -33.95
N ARG A 1139 -32.93 -1.04 -33.48
CA ARG A 1139 -33.98 -1.55 -32.56
C ARG A 1139 -33.47 -1.47 -31.12
N SER A 1140 -34.38 -1.50 -30.14
CA SER A 1140 -34.05 -1.56 -28.70
C SER A 1140 -33.28 -2.82 -28.27
N GLN A 1141 -33.31 -3.89 -29.07
CA GLN A 1141 -32.49 -5.10 -28.90
C GLN A 1141 -31.07 -4.99 -29.48
N ASP A 1142 -30.84 -4.03 -30.37
CA ASP A 1142 -29.53 -3.76 -30.95
C ASP A 1142 -28.75 -2.83 -30.02
N THR A 1143 -27.42 -2.79 -30.13
CA THR A 1143 -26.59 -1.96 -29.26
C THR A 1143 -25.80 -0.95 -30.06
N VAL A 1144 -26.07 0.33 -29.84
CA VAL A 1144 -25.16 1.43 -30.19
C VAL A 1144 -24.18 1.62 -29.03
N ALA A 1145 -22.91 1.83 -29.34
CA ALA A 1145 -21.84 2.11 -28.39
C ALA A 1145 -20.86 3.14 -28.96
N ARG A 1146 -20.09 3.78 -28.09
CA ARG A 1146 -18.99 4.68 -28.47
C ARG A 1146 -17.67 4.16 -27.89
N LEU A 1147 -16.63 4.10 -28.71
CA LEU A 1147 -15.31 3.61 -28.30
C LEU A 1147 -14.39 4.73 -27.81
N GLY A 1148 -14.51 5.91 -28.43
CA GLY A 1148 -13.76 7.12 -28.13
C GLY A 1148 -13.78 8.04 -29.35
N GLY A 1149 -13.56 9.36 -29.16
CA GLY A 1149 -13.53 10.31 -30.28
C GLY A 1149 -14.78 10.24 -31.17
N ASP A 1150 -14.56 10.03 -32.46
CA ASP A 1150 -15.50 9.84 -33.56
C ASP A 1150 -15.89 8.38 -33.85
N GLU A 1151 -15.36 7.40 -33.10
CA GLU A 1151 -15.60 5.96 -33.29
C GLU A 1151 -16.88 5.48 -32.59
N PHE A 1152 -17.87 5.06 -33.39
CA PHE A 1152 -19.10 4.42 -32.94
C PHE A 1152 -19.18 2.97 -33.44
N VAL A 1153 -19.85 2.11 -32.67
CA VAL A 1153 -20.10 0.72 -33.05
C VAL A 1153 -21.57 0.39 -32.87
N VAL A 1154 -22.14 -0.29 -33.86
CA VAL A 1154 -23.50 -0.83 -33.81
C VAL A 1154 -23.46 -2.35 -33.92
N LEU A 1155 -23.96 -3.03 -32.88
CA LEU A 1155 -24.13 -4.48 -32.82
C LEU A 1155 -25.60 -4.83 -33.13
N LEU A 1156 -25.82 -5.42 -34.30
CA LEU A 1156 -27.11 -5.92 -34.76
C LEU A 1156 -27.29 -7.38 -34.34
N SER A 1157 -28.36 -7.66 -33.60
CA SER A 1157 -28.59 -8.97 -32.98
C SER A 1157 -29.88 -9.63 -33.49
N GLY A 1158 -29.82 -10.92 -33.82
CA GLY A 1158 -31.00 -11.67 -34.28
C GLY A 1158 -31.38 -11.39 -35.74
N LEU A 1159 -30.41 -11.37 -36.65
CA LEU A 1159 -30.61 -11.33 -38.09
C LEU A 1159 -31.05 -12.71 -38.63
N ALA A 1160 -31.46 -12.77 -39.90
CA ALA A 1160 -31.90 -14.01 -40.54
C ALA A 1160 -30.91 -15.18 -40.39
N LYS A 1161 -31.40 -16.42 -40.41
CA LYS A 1161 -30.55 -17.64 -40.32
C LYS A 1161 -29.78 -17.97 -41.61
N GLU A 1162 -30.19 -17.36 -42.73
CA GLU A 1162 -29.57 -17.48 -44.04
C GLU A 1162 -28.63 -16.29 -44.28
N ASP A 1163 -27.42 -16.56 -44.75
CA ASP A 1163 -26.31 -15.61 -44.62
C ASP A 1163 -26.41 -14.47 -45.64
N ALA A 1164 -26.88 -14.75 -46.86
CA ALA A 1164 -27.18 -13.73 -47.86
C ALA A 1164 -28.31 -12.78 -47.39
N LEU A 1165 -29.35 -13.33 -46.74
CA LEU A 1165 -30.47 -12.53 -46.23
C LEU A 1165 -30.06 -11.71 -45.00
N ALA A 1166 -29.25 -12.26 -44.10
CA ALA A 1166 -28.70 -11.53 -42.95
C ALA A 1166 -27.76 -10.41 -43.37
N LEU A 1167 -26.91 -10.65 -44.36
CA LEU A 1167 -26.00 -9.64 -44.90
C LEU A 1167 -26.76 -8.51 -45.61
N SER A 1168 -27.83 -8.85 -46.34
CA SER A 1168 -28.78 -7.87 -46.92
C SER A 1168 -29.48 -7.03 -45.84
N GLN A 1169 -29.92 -7.65 -44.73
CA GLN A 1169 -30.49 -6.92 -43.58
C GLN A 1169 -29.47 -5.98 -42.92
N ALA A 1170 -28.22 -6.43 -42.71
CA ALA A 1170 -27.16 -5.60 -42.15
C ALA A 1170 -26.79 -4.42 -43.07
N MET A 1171 -26.71 -4.66 -44.39
CA MET A 1171 -26.47 -3.63 -45.40
C MET A 1171 -27.58 -2.58 -45.43
N ALA A 1172 -28.86 -3.00 -45.40
CA ALA A 1172 -30.00 -2.08 -45.39
C ALA A 1172 -30.01 -1.18 -44.13
N ILE A 1173 -29.60 -1.70 -42.98
CA ILE A 1173 -29.48 -0.92 -41.73
C ILE A 1173 -28.27 0.01 -41.79
N ALA A 1174 -27.13 -0.44 -42.33
CA ALA A 1174 -25.94 0.39 -42.53
C ALA A 1174 -26.21 1.56 -43.50
N GLU A 1175 -26.93 1.34 -44.59
CA GLU A 1175 -27.34 2.40 -45.52
C GLU A 1175 -28.37 3.36 -44.90
N LYS A 1176 -29.33 2.87 -44.10
CA LYS A 1176 -30.22 3.75 -43.30
C LYS A 1176 -29.40 4.68 -42.40
N ILE A 1177 -28.43 4.13 -41.67
CA ILE A 1177 -27.51 4.90 -40.81
C ILE A 1177 -26.71 5.90 -41.63
N ARG A 1178 -26.12 5.48 -42.77
CA ARG A 1178 -25.31 6.35 -43.64
C ARG A 1178 -26.10 7.54 -44.17
N VAL A 1179 -27.37 7.33 -44.55
CA VAL A 1179 -28.26 8.40 -45.01
C VAL A 1179 -28.59 9.36 -43.86
N SER A 1180 -29.07 8.85 -42.71
CA SER A 1180 -29.47 9.70 -41.56
C SER A 1180 -28.29 10.49 -40.96
N LEU A 1181 -27.11 9.88 -40.86
CA LEU A 1181 -25.91 10.59 -40.42
C LEU A 1181 -25.34 11.55 -41.48
N GLY A 1182 -25.79 11.44 -42.73
CA GLY A 1182 -25.46 12.35 -43.84
C GLY A 1182 -26.42 13.54 -44.00
N GLU A 1183 -27.42 13.68 -43.14
CA GLU A 1183 -28.30 14.85 -43.05
C GLU A 1183 -27.65 15.98 -42.24
N PRO A 1184 -27.94 17.27 -42.50
CA PRO A 1184 -27.33 18.38 -41.78
C PRO A 1184 -27.59 18.35 -40.27
N TYR A 1185 -26.64 18.85 -39.49
CA TYR A 1185 -26.67 18.99 -38.04
C TYR A 1185 -26.72 20.46 -37.66
N ALA A 1186 -27.46 20.79 -36.60
CA ALA A 1186 -27.48 22.13 -36.04
C ALA A 1186 -26.43 22.21 -34.92
N VAL A 1187 -25.30 22.87 -35.18
CA VAL A 1187 -24.15 22.92 -34.27
C VAL A 1187 -23.65 24.35 -34.15
N ALA A 1188 -23.64 24.91 -32.94
CA ALA A 1188 -23.22 26.29 -32.67
C ALA A 1188 -23.92 27.36 -33.56
N GLY A 1189 -25.18 27.12 -33.94
CA GLY A 1189 -25.95 27.98 -34.86
C GLY A 1189 -25.61 27.85 -36.35
N LEU A 1190 -24.64 27.00 -36.70
CA LEU A 1190 -24.27 26.67 -38.07
C LEU A 1190 -24.91 25.35 -38.52
N SER A 1191 -25.23 25.27 -39.81
CA SER A 1191 -25.66 24.02 -40.46
C SER A 1191 -24.41 23.28 -40.95
N HIS A 1192 -23.97 22.27 -40.20
CA HIS A 1192 -22.81 21.46 -40.53
C HIS A 1192 -23.23 20.12 -41.14
N ARG A 1193 -22.44 19.56 -42.08
CA ARG A 1193 -22.72 18.26 -42.70
C ARG A 1193 -21.50 17.34 -42.57
N SER A 1194 -21.58 16.43 -41.61
CA SER A 1194 -20.71 15.26 -41.54
C SER A 1194 -21.28 14.12 -42.42
N THR A 1195 -20.48 13.11 -42.70
CA THR A 1195 -20.90 11.82 -43.27
C THR A 1195 -20.18 10.69 -42.55
N PRO A 1196 -20.68 9.44 -42.55
CA PRO A 1196 -19.95 8.32 -41.97
C PRO A 1196 -19.30 7.42 -43.03
N SER A 1197 -18.12 6.91 -42.71
CA SER A 1197 -17.57 5.70 -43.34
C SER A 1197 -17.95 4.49 -42.48
N ILE A 1198 -18.50 3.43 -43.09
CA ILE A 1198 -19.06 2.27 -42.36
C ILE A 1198 -18.49 0.95 -42.86
N GLY A 1199 -18.05 0.10 -41.94
CA GLY A 1199 -17.59 -1.26 -42.19
C GLY A 1199 -18.44 -2.33 -41.51
N ILE A 1200 -18.84 -3.37 -42.24
CA ILE A 1200 -19.69 -4.48 -41.74
C ILE A 1200 -18.87 -5.76 -41.60
N ALA A 1201 -18.92 -6.39 -40.43
CA ALA A 1201 -18.53 -7.79 -40.23
C ALA A 1201 -19.71 -8.63 -39.71
N ALA A 1202 -20.19 -9.57 -40.52
CA ALA A 1202 -21.21 -10.54 -40.11
C ALA A 1202 -20.61 -11.71 -39.32
N PHE A 1203 -21.39 -12.30 -38.40
CA PHE A 1203 -20.98 -13.45 -37.58
C PHE A 1203 -22.12 -14.45 -37.33
N LYS A 1204 -21.74 -15.71 -37.09
CA LYS A 1204 -22.65 -16.84 -36.88
C LYS A 1204 -22.04 -17.87 -35.93
N GLY A 1205 -22.63 -18.04 -34.75
CA GLY A 1205 -22.16 -18.99 -33.73
C GLY A 1205 -20.71 -18.79 -33.28
N LYS A 1206 -20.07 -19.87 -32.80
CA LYS A 1206 -18.64 -19.87 -32.44
C LYS A 1206 -17.75 -19.99 -33.68
N GLY A 1207 -16.74 -19.14 -33.77
CA GLY A 1207 -15.71 -19.17 -34.83
C GLY A 1207 -14.90 -17.88 -34.99
N VAL A 1208 -15.34 -16.79 -34.38
CA VAL A 1208 -14.66 -15.48 -34.41
C VAL A 1208 -14.57 -14.94 -32.98
N ALA A 1209 -13.38 -14.50 -32.55
CA ALA A 1209 -13.21 -13.82 -31.27
C ALA A 1209 -13.81 -12.39 -31.33
N VAL A 1210 -14.24 -11.84 -30.19
CA VAL A 1210 -14.85 -10.50 -30.11
C VAL A 1210 -13.92 -9.42 -30.70
N GLU A 1211 -12.63 -9.51 -30.40
CA GLU A 1211 -11.59 -8.61 -30.88
C GLU A 1211 -11.33 -8.75 -32.39
N GLU A 1212 -11.37 -9.98 -32.91
CA GLU A 1212 -11.26 -10.27 -34.34
C GLU A 1212 -12.49 -9.77 -35.12
N LEU A 1213 -13.69 -9.82 -34.52
CA LEU A 1213 -14.90 -9.28 -35.12
C LEU A 1213 -14.84 -7.75 -35.23
N LEU A 1214 -14.37 -7.08 -34.19
CA LEU A 1214 -14.08 -5.64 -34.20
C LEU A 1214 -13.04 -5.29 -35.27
N ARG A 1215 -11.91 -6.03 -35.32
CA ARG A 1215 -10.83 -5.83 -36.30
C ARG A 1215 -11.30 -5.96 -37.76
N ARG A 1216 -12.24 -6.88 -38.03
CA ARG A 1216 -12.84 -7.06 -39.37
C ARG A 1216 -13.75 -5.89 -39.76
N ALA A 1217 -14.57 -5.40 -38.82
CA ALA A 1217 -15.46 -4.29 -39.07
C ALA A 1217 -14.68 -2.96 -39.27
N ASP A 1218 -13.68 -2.71 -38.43
CA ASP A 1218 -12.72 -1.59 -38.56
C ASP A 1218 -11.98 -1.62 -39.91
N ALA A 1219 -11.35 -2.75 -40.28
CA ALA A 1219 -10.63 -2.86 -41.54
C ALA A 1219 -11.55 -2.66 -42.78
N ALA A 1220 -12.83 -3.05 -42.70
CA ALA A 1220 -13.82 -2.73 -43.72
C ALA A 1220 -14.15 -1.22 -43.76
N MET A 1221 -14.28 -0.57 -42.60
CA MET A 1221 -14.48 0.88 -42.48
C MET A 1221 -13.28 1.65 -43.05
N TYR A 1222 -12.05 1.19 -42.81
CA TYR A 1222 -10.85 1.79 -43.41
C TYR A 1222 -10.86 1.70 -44.94
N LYS A 1223 -11.35 0.59 -45.51
CA LYS A 1223 -11.59 0.49 -46.97
C LYS A 1223 -12.74 1.39 -47.45
N ALA A 1224 -13.75 1.67 -46.63
CA ALA A 1224 -14.78 2.68 -46.95
C ALA A 1224 -14.17 4.10 -47.03
N LYS A 1225 -13.33 4.48 -46.06
CA LYS A 1225 -12.56 5.74 -46.11
C LYS A 1225 -11.68 5.85 -47.35
N ALA A 1226 -10.95 4.77 -47.68
CA ALA A 1226 -10.08 4.72 -48.85
C ALA A 1226 -10.84 4.77 -50.19
N ALA A 1227 -12.08 4.26 -50.23
CA ALA A 1227 -12.93 4.24 -51.42
C ALA A 1227 -13.64 5.58 -51.73
N GLY A 1228 -13.32 6.64 -50.99
CA GLY A 1228 -13.87 7.99 -51.22
C GLY A 1228 -14.63 8.60 -50.05
N ARG A 1229 -14.78 7.88 -48.92
CA ARG A 1229 -15.64 8.22 -47.76
C ARG A 1229 -17.14 8.21 -48.08
N ASN A 1230 -18.00 8.38 -47.07
CA ASN A 1230 -19.46 8.34 -47.20
C ASN A 1230 -19.99 7.08 -47.93
N VAL A 1231 -19.46 5.90 -47.61
CA VAL A 1231 -19.88 4.60 -48.18
C VAL A 1231 -19.87 3.48 -47.14
N VAL A 1232 -20.63 2.42 -47.41
CA VAL A 1232 -20.60 1.15 -46.64
C VAL A 1232 -19.69 0.14 -47.34
N ARG A 1233 -18.96 -0.68 -46.57
CA ARG A 1233 -18.17 -1.83 -47.07
C ARG A 1233 -18.37 -3.07 -46.20
N ILE A 1234 -18.34 -4.25 -46.81
CA ILE A 1234 -18.42 -5.54 -46.11
C ILE A 1234 -17.01 -6.13 -46.01
N TRP A 1235 -16.67 -6.78 -44.90
CA TRP A 1235 -15.42 -7.53 -44.73
C TRP A 1235 -15.17 -8.60 -45.83
N GLN A 1236 -16.19 -9.08 -46.52
CA GLN A 1236 -16.05 -10.04 -47.64
C GLN A 1236 -15.52 -9.40 -48.94
N ASP A 1237 -15.52 -8.05 -49.03
CA ASP A 1237 -14.92 -7.29 -50.13
C ASP A 1237 -13.47 -6.82 -49.80
N VAL A 1238 -12.87 -7.33 -48.70
CA VAL A 1238 -11.61 -6.86 -48.11
C VAL A 1238 -10.45 -7.82 -48.38
#